data_AF-Q0BRQ1-F1
#
_entry.id   AF-Q0BRQ1-F1
#
_cell.length_a   1.000
_cell.length_b   1.000
_cell.length_c   1.000
_cell.angle_alpha   90.00
_cell.angle_beta   90.00
_cell.angle_gamma   90.00
#
_symmetry.space_group_name_H-M   'P 1'
#
loop_
_entity.id
_entity.type
_entity.pdbx_description
1 polymer ?
#
loop_
_entity_poly.entity_id
_entity_poly.type
_entity_poly.pdbx_seq_one_letter_code
_entity_poly.pdbx_strand_id
1 'polypeptide(L)'
;MSNVVVSSGVTSTGLIIGQAGQYDSASVQGIITDTTVNNSGLVVVSGGGTASGTVINSGGQESVGSGGYSVSATISSGGYQYLLSSGVASRTQVASRGTQIVSSGGTAIDTQAYTSGGQYIYSGGVAQDTHLNADAGQYVSSGGATLNTQISGGAGQAVYAGGVASNTQISSGGRQFIFSGGLDSGGQVSAGGSQNIMGGGSAFSTTLSSGGLQYVNSGAFVSGTIFSTGGQQILLSGASISGASIQVVATQTLSSGATATGTVLVSGGRQFVSSGGVARGTMVSAGGSQFIQSAGLDISGTVLGGFQIILLDGVASNTVISAGSQSVAGSAVSAQISSAGEQTVFDSGIASGTVVSSGGNQFVQAGGSAFSALLLSGGTQTVFSGATASGTILSSGGMQLVSSGAIISNTIFSAGGNQVLLSGVVVSGISVQGSGSQTLSSGAITTGIVLSGGGTQVISAGGIASTTVINSGGMQTVSSGGAASGTVVSLGGNMVLLSGGVVQSAVLSGGNLTVSSGASVSGVDIENQASDLIVSSGGSALGTLLNNGRMLVQAGASVSGTRMTTNGDLYLSGGTASGTVLIGGNELISSGGIASGTVVSGGSESVYSGGIAIGTVVSSGSQFVDAGGVASGTSLLGTLQTLSGLAYNAHVTGSGALQSIQSGGVASGTVVTSGGGQLIQAGGVAVNDVIAGSGTITVSSGGVLSGSLTFSGVGSGTLVIGDNGAVVSGVVISGFQSDDQVDLSSLGYDSQGYVTQGSNNISVVTGNGSYSLNFANDGPGNRVFLAKQGTNGSTVLYATGGILPAQSVSLVGTASSMTADFGFDAAYSGSYTNLGAGEVSTDGKTYSVTGTSTEVSTALHNLVFQPGGSGSATTVKLVLSNEAAPLMLQLNTTLNQYLVGGSQADTIMGGTGADTLQSGSGGGVLKARGSGDLLIGGSGATLFNDGDGAATIRGGQGRDTINASAGRDTIVTGSAGSQVNLSAAGNVAWSKGADTVSVMAGANTIVGAGGATYATISSNNVTTFIQKTGASTVVGGNGVATVFGTGGTVDYTANGGRDLVVAGTGGTVNLFGSTTGPGLLAFGASGAVLDYTGHGSSDTIIGGTGSVSVSSGSNGIYVGGTAGSNMILATGDATVLGGGNGDVLSSTGSGNVLVAGTGNQTLTGAAGNGTEMFAGTGNALMIGSTNSSVVDAFAFANGQAGGSDTISGFTAGVDRLILNGFSGAQADASYATQSVDGAGNMHFTLTDNTQITLVGVSALSRSQFG
;
A
#
# COMPACT_ATOMS: atom_id res chain seq x y z
N MET A 1 -49.21 78.78 -81.06
CA MET A 1 -48.72 77.40 -81.12
C MET A 1 -49.40 76.71 -82.29
N SER A 2 -48.66 76.12 -83.22
CA SER A 2 -49.20 75.36 -84.34
C SER A 2 -49.51 73.92 -83.90
N ASN A 3 -50.77 73.48 -83.99
CA ASN A 3 -51.19 72.11 -83.66
C ASN A 3 -51.59 71.36 -84.94
N VAL A 4 -51.09 70.14 -85.14
CA VAL A 4 -51.56 69.24 -86.20
C VAL A 4 -52.58 68.25 -85.63
N VAL A 5 -53.76 68.16 -86.25
CA VAL A 5 -54.78 67.19 -85.86
C VAL A 5 -54.79 66.06 -86.88
N VAL A 6 -54.44 64.85 -86.44
CA VAL A 6 -54.53 63.62 -87.26
C VAL A 6 -55.82 62.93 -86.88
N SER A 7 -56.89 63.21 -87.62
CA SER A 7 -58.23 62.66 -87.38
C SER A 7 -58.30 61.14 -87.61
N SER A 8 -59.34 60.50 -87.08
CA SER A 8 -59.61 59.08 -87.28
C SER A 8 -59.60 58.70 -88.77
N GLY A 9 -58.98 57.57 -89.11
CA GLY A 9 -58.82 57.07 -90.49
C GLY A 9 -57.67 57.70 -91.29
N VAL A 10 -57.00 58.72 -90.77
CA VAL A 10 -55.84 59.38 -91.42
C VAL A 10 -54.54 58.78 -90.91
N THR A 11 -53.60 58.51 -91.83
CA THR A 11 -52.21 58.15 -91.48
C THR A 11 -51.29 59.29 -91.89
N SER A 12 -50.38 59.70 -90.99
CA SER A 12 -49.34 60.69 -91.25
C SER A 12 -47.96 60.13 -90.89
N THR A 13 -46.96 60.37 -91.72
CA THR A 13 -45.63 59.77 -91.57
C THR A 13 -44.55 60.85 -91.55
N GLY A 14 -43.56 60.70 -90.66
CA GLY A 14 -42.38 61.58 -90.60
C GLY A 14 -42.63 62.98 -90.05
N LEU A 15 -43.63 63.15 -89.18
CA LEU A 15 -43.91 64.44 -88.54
C LEU A 15 -42.73 64.86 -87.63
N ILE A 16 -42.40 66.16 -87.60
CA ILE A 16 -41.43 66.72 -86.65
C ILE A 16 -42.15 67.77 -85.79
N ILE A 17 -42.24 67.51 -84.49
CA ILE A 17 -42.96 68.34 -83.51
C ILE A 17 -41.94 69.07 -82.62
N GLY A 18 -42.11 70.37 -82.39
CA GLY A 18 -41.19 71.20 -81.59
C GLY A 18 -39.95 71.70 -82.36
N GLN A 19 -40.03 71.84 -83.69
CA GLN A 19 -39.00 72.47 -84.52
C GLN A 19 -39.49 73.85 -85.01
N ALA A 20 -38.61 74.85 -84.98
CA ALA A 20 -38.92 76.18 -85.50
C ALA A 20 -39.40 76.11 -86.96
N GLY A 21 -40.60 76.63 -87.24
CA GLY A 21 -41.23 76.61 -88.57
C GLY A 21 -42.12 75.38 -88.85
N GLN A 22 -42.27 74.45 -87.91
CA GLN A 22 -43.18 73.28 -88.02
C GLN A 22 -44.34 73.36 -86.99
N TYR A 23 -44.81 72.21 -86.51
CA TYR A 23 -45.88 72.08 -85.51
C TYR A 23 -45.28 72.06 -84.09
N ASP A 24 -45.91 72.79 -83.17
CA ASP A 24 -45.58 72.77 -81.73
C ASP A 24 -46.23 71.58 -81.02
N SER A 25 -47.40 71.12 -81.49
CA SER A 25 -48.09 69.96 -80.93
C SER A 25 -48.84 69.13 -81.98
N ALA A 26 -49.16 67.88 -81.64
CA ALA A 26 -50.00 66.98 -82.44
C ALA A 26 -51.11 66.34 -81.59
N SER A 27 -52.34 66.36 -82.10
CA SER A 27 -53.49 65.64 -81.53
C SER A 27 -53.86 64.46 -82.44
N VAL A 28 -53.72 63.23 -81.95
CA VAL A 28 -53.80 62.00 -82.76
C VAL A 28 -55.02 61.17 -82.40
N GLN A 29 -55.94 61.02 -83.34
CA GLN A 29 -57.08 60.07 -83.33
C GLN A 29 -57.01 59.07 -84.50
N GLY A 30 -56.11 59.30 -85.48
CA GLY A 30 -55.73 58.38 -86.56
C GLY A 30 -54.38 57.70 -86.28
N ILE A 31 -53.52 57.52 -87.29
CA ILE A 31 -52.21 56.88 -87.15
C ILE A 31 -51.10 57.89 -87.43
N ILE A 32 -50.09 57.96 -86.57
CA ILE A 32 -48.81 58.61 -86.91
C ILE A 32 -47.69 57.57 -86.92
N THR A 33 -46.79 57.66 -87.90
CA THR A 33 -45.60 56.81 -87.99
C THR A 33 -44.33 57.65 -88.07
N ASP A 34 -43.25 57.17 -87.46
CA ASP A 34 -41.90 57.76 -87.56
C ASP A 34 -41.84 59.25 -87.16
N THR A 35 -42.65 59.63 -86.18
CA THR A 35 -42.73 61.01 -85.68
C THR A 35 -41.53 61.34 -84.79
N THR A 36 -40.90 62.48 -84.99
CA THR A 36 -39.85 63.00 -84.10
C THR A 36 -40.41 64.13 -83.23
N VAL A 37 -40.23 64.05 -81.91
CA VAL A 37 -40.70 65.06 -80.94
C VAL A 37 -39.48 65.69 -80.27
N ASN A 38 -39.23 66.96 -80.56
CA ASN A 38 -38.11 67.75 -80.05
C ASN A 38 -38.54 68.64 -78.87
N ASN A 39 -37.62 69.46 -78.37
CA ASN A 39 -37.83 70.34 -77.22
C ASN A 39 -39.12 71.17 -77.32
N SER A 40 -39.92 71.17 -76.25
CA SER A 40 -41.26 71.79 -76.17
C SER A 40 -42.33 71.20 -77.10
N GLY A 41 -42.01 70.16 -77.86
CA GLY A 41 -42.96 69.43 -78.70
C GLY A 41 -43.84 68.50 -77.89
N LEU A 42 -45.15 68.50 -78.17
CA LEU A 42 -46.12 67.65 -77.48
C LEU A 42 -46.97 66.84 -78.47
N VAL A 43 -46.89 65.52 -78.41
CA VAL A 43 -47.82 64.60 -79.08
C VAL A 43 -48.84 64.10 -78.07
N VAL A 44 -50.13 64.22 -78.37
CA VAL A 44 -51.23 63.65 -77.56
C VAL A 44 -51.96 62.61 -78.39
N VAL A 45 -51.89 61.35 -77.97
CA VAL A 45 -52.59 60.22 -78.59
C VAL A 45 -53.87 59.93 -77.81
N SER A 46 -55.03 60.12 -78.45
CA SER A 46 -56.36 59.99 -77.85
C SER A 46 -57.10 58.76 -78.39
N GLY A 47 -58.32 58.52 -77.92
CA GLY A 47 -59.15 57.36 -78.30
C GLY A 47 -59.20 57.08 -79.81
N GLY A 48 -58.79 55.87 -80.21
CA GLY A 48 -58.70 55.44 -81.61
C GLY A 48 -57.37 55.79 -82.30
N GLY A 49 -56.52 56.60 -81.67
CA GLY A 49 -55.23 57.03 -82.18
C GLY A 49 -54.12 56.00 -81.94
N THR A 50 -53.22 55.85 -82.92
CA THR A 50 -52.00 55.04 -82.80
C THR A 50 -50.77 55.87 -83.16
N ALA A 51 -49.76 55.88 -82.30
CA ALA A 51 -48.43 56.40 -82.61
C ALA A 51 -47.44 55.24 -82.73
N SER A 52 -46.74 55.15 -83.87
CA SER A 52 -45.81 54.06 -84.17
C SER A 52 -44.43 54.60 -84.47
N GLY A 53 -43.40 54.12 -83.77
CA GLY A 53 -42.02 54.53 -84.03
C GLY A 53 -41.70 55.98 -83.65
N THR A 54 -42.41 56.56 -82.67
CA THR A 54 -42.16 57.94 -82.22
C THR A 54 -40.77 58.04 -81.58
N VAL A 55 -39.92 58.97 -82.05
CA VAL A 55 -38.64 59.31 -81.42
C VAL A 55 -38.81 60.57 -80.58
N ILE A 56 -38.64 60.46 -79.26
CA ILE A 56 -38.87 61.54 -78.29
C ILE A 56 -37.51 62.03 -77.79
N ASN A 57 -37.09 63.20 -78.26
CA ASN A 57 -35.81 63.83 -77.91
C ASN A 57 -35.91 64.72 -76.66
N SER A 58 -34.78 65.30 -76.25
CA SER A 58 -34.68 66.17 -75.07
C SER A 58 -35.75 67.27 -75.07
N GLY A 59 -36.57 67.31 -74.02
CA GLY A 59 -37.66 68.27 -73.83
C GLY A 59 -38.91 68.00 -74.65
N GLY A 60 -38.95 66.92 -75.44
CA GLY A 60 -40.13 66.45 -76.15
C GLY A 60 -41.00 65.53 -75.28
N GLN A 61 -42.31 65.54 -75.53
CA GLN A 61 -43.30 64.79 -74.78
C GLN A 61 -44.29 64.04 -75.68
N GLU A 62 -44.50 62.76 -75.41
CA GLU A 62 -45.66 62.00 -75.92
C GLU A 62 -46.59 61.63 -74.76
N SER A 63 -47.85 62.04 -74.83
CA SER A 63 -48.91 61.72 -73.86
C SER A 63 -49.93 60.79 -74.50
N VAL A 64 -50.01 59.56 -74.02
CA VAL A 64 -50.97 58.54 -74.47
C VAL A 64 -52.15 58.52 -73.50
N GLY A 65 -53.28 59.06 -73.95
CA GLY A 65 -54.53 59.18 -73.19
C GLY A 65 -55.48 57.99 -73.38
N SER A 66 -56.70 58.14 -72.87
CA SER A 66 -57.71 57.07 -72.89
C SER A 66 -58.03 56.56 -74.29
N GLY A 67 -57.83 55.25 -74.51
CA GLY A 67 -58.03 54.57 -75.78
C GLY A 67 -56.96 54.86 -76.85
N GLY A 68 -55.88 55.56 -76.48
CA GLY A 68 -54.71 55.78 -77.33
C GLY A 68 -53.69 54.66 -77.20
N TYR A 69 -52.97 54.37 -78.29
CA TYR A 69 -51.95 53.32 -78.35
C TYR A 69 -50.62 53.87 -78.89
N SER A 70 -49.52 53.64 -78.18
CA SER A 70 -48.16 53.92 -78.68
C SER A 70 -47.39 52.61 -78.85
N VAL A 71 -46.69 52.44 -79.96
CA VAL A 71 -45.93 51.23 -80.26
C VAL A 71 -44.53 51.57 -80.77
N SER A 72 -43.52 50.91 -80.21
CA SER A 72 -42.12 51.05 -80.64
C SER A 72 -41.57 52.48 -80.54
N ALA A 73 -42.07 53.28 -79.60
CA ALA A 73 -41.49 54.59 -79.32
C ALA A 73 -40.05 54.47 -78.80
N THR A 74 -39.18 55.41 -79.16
CA THR A 74 -37.81 55.54 -78.62
C THR A 74 -37.72 56.83 -77.83
N ILE A 75 -37.46 56.73 -76.52
CA ILE A 75 -37.28 57.88 -75.62
C ILE A 75 -35.79 58.13 -75.43
N SER A 76 -35.29 59.23 -76.01
CA SER A 76 -33.91 59.68 -75.89
C SER A 76 -33.69 60.50 -74.62
N SER A 77 -32.43 60.86 -74.34
CA SER A 77 -32.05 61.69 -73.17
C SER A 77 -32.90 62.94 -73.03
N GLY A 78 -33.57 63.08 -71.89
CA GLY A 78 -34.42 64.22 -71.56
C GLY A 78 -35.81 64.22 -72.20
N GLY A 79 -36.17 63.17 -72.96
CA GLY A 79 -37.53 62.98 -73.50
C GLY A 79 -38.45 62.28 -72.51
N TYR A 80 -39.77 62.51 -72.66
CA TYR A 80 -40.80 61.96 -71.78
C TYR A 80 -41.95 61.28 -72.54
N GLN A 81 -42.33 60.07 -72.10
CA GLN A 81 -43.59 59.44 -72.50
C GLN A 81 -44.49 59.30 -71.27
N TYR A 82 -45.70 59.85 -71.33
CA TYR A 82 -46.72 59.73 -70.28
C TYR A 82 -47.83 58.80 -70.74
N LEU A 83 -48.06 57.71 -70.02
CA LEU A 83 -49.22 56.84 -70.18
C LEU A 83 -50.25 57.25 -69.14
N LEU A 84 -51.34 57.86 -69.59
CA LEU A 84 -52.44 58.33 -68.76
C LEU A 84 -53.55 57.26 -68.70
N SER A 85 -54.67 57.57 -68.06
CA SER A 85 -55.76 56.60 -67.85
C SER A 85 -56.22 55.94 -69.14
N SER A 86 -56.21 54.59 -69.18
CA SER A 86 -56.52 53.72 -70.31
C SER A 86 -55.63 53.90 -71.55
N GLY A 87 -54.50 54.59 -71.43
CA GLY A 87 -53.48 54.68 -72.46
C GLY A 87 -52.52 53.51 -72.40
N VAL A 88 -52.16 52.96 -73.57
CA VAL A 88 -51.29 51.78 -73.66
C VAL A 88 -50.07 52.10 -74.50
N ALA A 89 -48.88 51.77 -74.00
CA ALA A 89 -47.67 51.72 -74.82
C ALA A 89 -47.08 50.33 -74.86
N SER A 90 -46.55 49.93 -76.01
CA SER A 90 -45.86 48.65 -76.16
C SER A 90 -44.53 48.76 -76.90
N ARG A 91 -43.57 47.90 -76.55
CA ARG A 91 -42.24 47.87 -77.21
C ARG A 91 -41.50 49.21 -77.13
N THR A 92 -41.77 50.03 -76.10
CA THR A 92 -41.07 51.30 -75.91
C THR A 92 -39.61 51.06 -75.55
N GLN A 93 -38.69 51.71 -76.27
CA GLN A 93 -37.26 51.70 -75.98
C GLN A 93 -36.90 52.97 -75.21
N VAL A 94 -36.42 52.83 -73.97
CA VAL A 94 -35.98 53.95 -73.14
C VAL A 94 -34.46 54.00 -73.16
N ALA A 95 -33.91 54.92 -73.96
CA ALA A 95 -32.48 55.16 -74.07
C ALA A 95 -31.97 56.06 -72.93
N SER A 96 -30.68 56.39 -72.95
CA SER A 96 -30.01 57.04 -71.81
C SER A 96 -30.68 58.32 -71.36
N ARG A 97 -31.09 58.37 -70.08
CA ARG A 97 -31.81 59.50 -69.44
C ARG A 97 -33.16 59.85 -70.07
N GLY A 98 -33.73 58.97 -70.90
CA GLY A 98 -35.13 59.04 -71.30
C GLY A 98 -36.04 58.55 -70.17
N THR A 99 -37.28 59.05 -70.13
CA THR A 99 -38.22 58.71 -69.05
C THR A 99 -39.58 58.26 -69.59
N GLN A 100 -40.01 57.05 -69.22
CA GLN A 100 -41.39 56.59 -69.39
C GLN A 100 -42.13 56.69 -68.04
N ILE A 101 -43.29 57.33 -68.03
CA ILE A 101 -44.13 57.53 -66.84
C ILE A 101 -45.47 56.83 -67.08
N VAL A 102 -45.78 55.83 -66.25
CA VAL A 102 -47.04 55.10 -66.26
C VAL A 102 -47.90 55.60 -65.11
N SER A 103 -48.93 56.38 -65.43
CA SER A 103 -49.85 56.99 -64.45
C SER A 103 -51.09 56.12 -64.22
N SER A 104 -52.01 56.59 -63.37
CA SER A 104 -53.24 55.87 -63.02
C SER A 104 -54.06 55.44 -64.23
N GLY A 105 -54.29 54.13 -64.38
CA GLY A 105 -55.00 53.49 -65.48
C GLY A 105 -54.17 53.30 -66.76
N GLY A 106 -52.92 53.77 -66.80
CA GLY A 106 -52.01 53.55 -67.93
C GLY A 106 -51.34 52.17 -67.89
N THR A 107 -51.02 51.61 -69.06
CA THR A 107 -50.36 50.30 -69.18
C THR A 107 -49.16 50.34 -70.12
N ALA A 108 -47.99 49.95 -69.64
CA ALA A 108 -46.79 49.72 -70.46
C ALA A 108 -46.57 48.21 -70.65
N ILE A 109 -46.29 47.74 -71.86
CA ILE A 109 -46.04 46.33 -72.19
C ILE A 109 -44.71 46.22 -72.93
N ASP A 110 -43.83 45.32 -72.53
CA ASP A 110 -42.56 45.05 -73.22
C ASP A 110 -41.68 46.31 -73.39
N THR A 111 -41.59 47.13 -72.34
CA THR A 111 -40.65 48.26 -72.32
C THR A 111 -39.23 47.72 -72.22
N GLN A 112 -38.33 48.18 -73.09
CA GLN A 112 -36.90 47.88 -73.05
C GLN A 112 -36.13 49.13 -72.60
N ALA A 113 -35.58 49.12 -71.38
CA ALA A 113 -34.79 50.22 -70.86
C ALA A 113 -33.29 49.90 -70.87
N TYR A 114 -32.49 50.87 -71.31
CA TYR A 114 -31.04 50.77 -71.45
C TYR A 114 -30.32 51.80 -70.55
N THR A 115 -29.02 52.00 -70.72
CA THR A 115 -28.13 52.73 -69.79
C THR A 115 -28.65 54.05 -69.26
N SER A 116 -29.06 54.08 -67.99
CA SER A 116 -29.65 55.22 -67.29
C SER A 116 -31.03 55.67 -67.81
N GLY A 117 -31.74 54.83 -68.57
CA GLY A 117 -33.16 55.02 -68.89
C GLY A 117 -34.05 54.73 -67.68
N GLY A 118 -35.10 55.52 -67.49
CA GLY A 118 -35.99 55.45 -66.33
C GLY A 118 -37.42 55.07 -66.70
N GLN A 119 -38.01 54.13 -65.97
CA GLN A 119 -39.45 53.86 -66.00
C GLN A 119 -40.06 54.09 -64.62
N TYR A 120 -41.06 54.97 -64.52
CA TYR A 120 -41.75 55.31 -63.28
C TYR A 120 -43.20 54.82 -63.34
N ILE A 121 -43.59 53.97 -62.40
CA ILE A 121 -44.93 53.40 -62.29
C ILE A 121 -45.60 54.01 -61.05
N TYR A 122 -46.59 54.87 -61.27
CA TYR A 122 -47.35 55.54 -60.23
C TYR A 122 -48.67 54.83 -59.91
N SER A 123 -49.42 55.36 -58.94
CA SER A 123 -50.66 54.77 -58.44
C SER A 123 -51.66 54.44 -59.56
N GLY A 124 -52.06 53.17 -59.65
CA GLY A 124 -52.96 52.63 -60.68
C GLY A 124 -52.32 52.36 -62.04
N GLY A 125 -51.02 52.63 -62.21
CA GLY A 125 -50.26 52.28 -63.42
C GLY A 125 -49.76 50.84 -63.39
N VAL A 126 -49.67 50.21 -64.56
CA VAL A 126 -49.22 48.82 -64.71
C VAL A 126 -48.11 48.72 -65.76
N ALA A 127 -47.00 48.07 -65.44
CA ALA A 127 -45.98 47.68 -66.43
C ALA A 127 -45.86 46.14 -66.51
N GLN A 128 -45.88 45.59 -67.72
CA GLN A 128 -45.78 44.15 -67.97
C GLN A 128 -44.58 43.85 -68.87
N ASP A 129 -43.88 42.75 -68.61
CA ASP A 129 -42.77 42.22 -69.42
C ASP A 129 -41.64 43.24 -69.68
N THR A 130 -41.36 44.10 -68.70
CA THR A 130 -40.30 45.12 -68.84
C THR A 130 -38.91 44.48 -68.78
N HIS A 131 -38.03 44.83 -69.70
CA HIS A 131 -36.62 44.42 -69.72
C HIS A 131 -35.71 45.59 -69.33
N LEU A 132 -35.01 45.48 -68.20
CA LEU A 132 -34.06 46.46 -67.69
C LEU A 132 -32.62 45.97 -67.93
N ASN A 133 -31.86 46.72 -68.73
CA ASN A 133 -30.49 46.39 -69.12
C ASN A 133 -29.50 47.52 -68.79
N ALA A 134 -28.22 47.18 -68.63
CA ALA A 134 -27.08 48.11 -68.69
C ALA A 134 -27.16 49.35 -67.78
N ASP A 135 -27.51 49.23 -66.49
CA ASP A 135 -27.75 50.33 -65.53
C ASP A 135 -29.08 51.13 -65.71
N ALA A 136 -30.10 50.54 -66.32
CA ALA A 136 -31.46 51.09 -66.33
C ALA A 136 -32.16 51.06 -64.95
N GLY A 137 -33.18 51.91 -64.76
CA GLY A 137 -33.94 52.01 -63.52
C GLY A 137 -35.46 51.87 -63.71
N GLN A 138 -36.11 51.02 -62.91
CA GLN A 138 -37.58 50.97 -62.78
C GLN A 138 -37.98 51.33 -61.34
N TYR A 139 -38.91 52.28 -61.19
CA TYR A 139 -39.36 52.82 -59.91
C TYR A 139 -40.85 52.57 -59.73
N VAL A 140 -41.21 51.64 -58.85
CA VAL A 140 -42.60 51.25 -58.57
C VAL A 140 -43.06 51.96 -57.30
N SER A 141 -43.94 52.95 -57.46
CA SER A 141 -44.44 53.79 -56.37
C SER A 141 -45.76 53.25 -55.79
N SER A 142 -46.29 53.88 -54.74
CA SER A 142 -47.56 53.51 -54.10
C SER A 142 -48.70 53.35 -55.11
N GLY A 143 -49.34 52.17 -55.09
CA GLY A 143 -50.43 51.77 -55.99
C GLY A 143 -50.00 51.37 -57.41
N GLY A 144 -48.71 51.45 -57.74
CA GLY A 144 -48.16 50.98 -59.01
C GLY A 144 -47.88 49.48 -58.98
N ALA A 145 -48.03 48.81 -60.13
CA ALA A 145 -47.81 47.37 -60.25
C ALA A 145 -46.90 47.01 -61.43
N THR A 146 -46.03 46.01 -61.23
CA THR A 146 -45.20 45.44 -62.29
C THR A 146 -45.33 43.92 -62.33
N LEU A 147 -45.34 43.35 -63.54
CA LEU A 147 -45.45 41.92 -63.77
C LEU A 147 -44.36 41.47 -64.76
N ASN A 148 -43.62 40.41 -64.41
CA ASN A 148 -42.58 39.79 -65.24
C ASN A 148 -41.43 40.73 -65.65
N THR A 149 -41.02 41.65 -64.77
CA THR A 149 -39.83 42.48 -65.03
C THR A 149 -38.57 41.62 -65.07
N GLN A 150 -37.75 41.75 -66.12
CA GLN A 150 -36.43 41.11 -66.26
C GLN A 150 -35.32 42.14 -66.01
N ILE A 151 -34.36 41.81 -65.14
CA ILE A 151 -33.29 42.72 -64.71
C ILE A 151 -31.92 42.10 -64.98
N SER A 152 -31.05 42.81 -65.71
CA SER A 152 -29.69 42.35 -66.03
C SER A 152 -28.68 43.51 -66.13
N GLY A 153 -27.38 43.20 -66.13
CA GLY A 153 -26.32 44.13 -66.55
C GLY A 153 -26.22 45.42 -65.74
N GLY A 154 -26.28 45.35 -64.40
CA GLY A 154 -26.16 46.50 -63.50
C GLY A 154 -27.48 47.22 -63.18
N ALA A 155 -28.54 46.95 -63.95
CA ALA A 155 -29.85 47.58 -63.83
C ALA A 155 -30.53 47.33 -62.47
N GLY A 156 -31.44 48.24 -62.09
CA GLY A 156 -32.10 48.26 -60.80
C GLY A 156 -33.63 48.41 -60.89
N GLN A 157 -34.37 47.61 -60.13
CA GLN A 157 -35.78 47.86 -59.81
C GLN A 157 -35.92 48.29 -58.35
N ALA A 158 -36.56 49.42 -58.09
CA ALA A 158 -36.87 49.93 -56.76
C ALA A 158 -38.39 49.87 -56.51
N VAL A 159 -38.82 49.06 -55.54
CA VAL A 159 -40.21 48.92 -55.13
C VAL A 159 -40.42 49.69 -53.82
N TYR A 160 -41.14 50.80 -53.88
CA TYR A 160 -41.41 51.69 -52.75
C TYR A 160 -42.71 51.32 -52.02
N ALA A 161 -43.01 52.03 -50.92
CA ALA A 161 -44.21 51.85 -50.12
C ALA A 161 -45.49 51.80 -50.96
N GLY A 162 -46.26 50.71 -50.86
CA GLY A 162 -47.51 50.47 -51.60
C GLY A 162 -47.33 50.03 -53.05
N GLY A 163 -46.09 49.93 -53.56
CA GLY A 163 -45.78 49.38 -54.87
C GLY A 163 -45.72 47.85 -54.84
N VAL A 164 -46.11 47.21 -55.95
CA VAL A 164 -46.13 45.74 -56.08
C VAL A 164 -45.32 45.30 -57.29
N ALA A 165 -44.36 44.41 -57.08
CA ALA A 165 -43.67 43.68 -58.13
C ALA A 165 -44.04 42.19 -58.07
N SER A 166 -44.27 41.58 -59.22
CA SER A 166 -44.61 40.16 -59.32
C SER A 166 -43.79 39.48 -60.42
N ASN A 167 -43.27 38.29 -60.11
CA ASN A 167 -42.48 37.45 -61.01
C ASN A 167 -41.25 38.15 -61.60
N THR A 168 -40.59 39.00 -60.81
CA THR A 168 -39.36 39.69 -61.23
C THR A 168 -38.22 38.67 -61.43
N GLN A 169 -37.59 38.66 -62.60
CA GLN A 169 -36.45 37.80 -62.92
C GLN A 169 -35.15 38.61 -62.84
N ILE A 170 -34.25 38.23 -61.93
CA ILE A 170 -33.02 38.94 -61.63
C ILE A 170 -31.84 38.07 -62.04
N SER A 171 -31.09 38.51 -63.05
CA SER A 171 -29.96 37.78 -63.63
C SER A 171 -28.64 38.51 -63.40
N SER A 172 -27.55 38.07 -64.04
CA SER A 172 -26.19 38.58 -63.82
C SER A 172 -26.11 40.12 -63.83
N GLY A 173 -25.68 40.68 -62.70
CA GLY A 173 -25.53 42.12 -62.46
C GLY A 173 -26.83 42.86 -62.14
N GLY A 174 -28.00 42.23 -62.27
CA GLY A 174 -29.29 42.83 -61.94
C GLY A 174 -29.52 42.94 -60.43
N ARG A 175 -30.19 44.01 -60.01
CA ARG A 175 -30.54 44.25 -58.60
C ARG A 175 -32.01 44.63 -58.42
N GLN A 176 -32.67 44.03 -57.45
CA GLN A 176 -33.98 44.49 -56.97
C GLN A 176 -33.85 45.00 -55.54
N PHE A 177 -34.47 46.15 -55.27
CA PHE A 177 -34.57 46.77 -53.96
C PHE A 177 -36.03 46.87 -53.54
N ILE A 178 -36.39 46.21 -52.45
CA ILE A 178 -37.73 46.27 -51.86
C ILE A 178 -37.63 47.15 -50.61
N PHE A 179 -38.13 48.38 -50.70
CA PHE A 179 -38.12 49.36 -49.61
C PHE A 179 -39.29 49.17 -48.65
N SER A 180 -39.30 49.92 -47.54
CA SER A 180 -40.36 49.90 -46.53
C SER A 180 -41.76 50.03 -47.16
N GLY A 181 -42.64 49.07 -46.88
CA GLY A 181 -44.00 48.99 -47.42
C GLY A 181 -44.11 48.50 -48.87
N GLY A 182 -43.00 48.21 -49.55
CA GLY A 182 -42.97 47.59 -50.87
C GLY A 182 -43.15 46.08 -50.82
N LEU A 183 -43.71 45.51 -51.89
CA LEU A 183 -44.04 44.08 -51.98
C LEU A 183 -43.45 43.46 -53.25
N ASP A 184 -42.69 42.37 -53.10
CA ASP A 184 -42.33 41.46 -54.19
C ASP A 184 -42.95 40.06 -53.98
N SER A 185 -43.51 39.47 -55.04
CA SER A 185 -44.07 38.12 -55.02
C SER A 185 -43.59 37.28 -56.20
N GLY A 186 -43.06 36.08 -55.92
CA GLY A 186 -42.66 35.11 -56.94
C GLY A 186 -41.40 35.46 -57.72
N GLY A 187 -40.54 36.35 -57.21
CA GLY A 187 -39.29 36.71 -57.89
C GLY A 187 -38.33 35.53 -58.07
N GLN A 188 -37.56 35.51 -59.15
CA GLN A 188 -36.52 34.51 -59.42
C GLN A 188 -35.15 35.18 -59.48
N VAL A 189 -34.22 34.74 -58.64
CA VAL A 189 -32.84 35.25 -58.59
C VAL A 189 -31.90 34.18 -59.14
N SER A 190 -31.23 34.49 -60.25
CA SER A 190 -30.28 33.60 -60.94
C SER A 190 -28.82 34.02 -60.71
N ALA A 191 -27.89 33.28 -61.30
CA ALA A 191 -26.44 33.51 -61.16
C ALA A 191 -26.07 34.99 -61.36
N GLY A 192 -25.44 35.58 -60.34
CA GLY A 192 -24.97 36.96 -60.36
C GLY A 192 -26.06 38.03 -60.15
N GLY A 193 -27.32 37.62 -59.95
CA GLY A 193 -28.42 38.50 -59.58
C GLY A 193 -28.56 38.67 -58.06
N SER A 194 -29.12 39.81 -57.62
CA SER A 194 -29.33 40.11 -56.20
C SER A 194 -30.69 40.72 -55.90
N GLN A 195 -31.41 40.14 -54.93
CA GLN A 195 -32.61 40.72 -54.32
C GLN A 195 -32.26 41.29 -52.93
N ASN A 196 -32.54 42.57 -52.69
CA ASN A 196 -32.25 43.28 -51.45
C ASN A 196 -33.57 43.73 -50.80
N ILE A 197 -33.96 43.09 -49.69
CA ILE A 197 -35.15 43.44 -48.92
C ILE A 197 -34.70 44.35 -47.78
N MET A 198 -35.13 45.62 -47.83
CA MET A 198 -34.81 46.65 -46.84
C MET A 198 -35.80 46.57 -45.65
N GLY A 199 -35.52 47.30 -44.57
CA GLY A 199 -36.41 47.35 -43.41
C GLY A 199 -37.82 47.82 -43.76
N GLY A 200 -38.82 47.05 -43.33
CA GLY A 200 -40.24 47.24 -43.65
C GLY A 200 -40.67 46.71 -45.04
N GLY A 201 -39.75 46.25 -45.88
CA GLY A 201 -40.06 45.63 -47.18
C GLY A 201 -40.50 44.18 -47.04
N SER A 202 -41.30 43.68 -47.99
CA SER A 202 -41.82 42.31 -47.98
C SER A 202 -41.51 41.53 -49.26
N ALA A 203 -40.99 40.31 -49.13
CA ALA A 203 -40.76 39.38 -50.25
C ALA A 203 -41.40 38.01 -49.97
N PHE A 204 -42.15 37.49 -50.95
CA PHE A 204 -42.86 36.21 -50.86
C PHE A 204 -42.47 35.27 -52.00
N SER A 205 -42.20 34.01 -51.67
CA SER A 205 -41.96 32.95 -52.67
C SER A 205 -40.81 33.22 -53.64
N THR A 206 -39.78 33.95 -53.20
CA THR A 206 -38.58 34.17 -54.02
C THR A 206 -37.86 32.85 -54.29
N THR A 207 -37.59 32.53 -55.55
CA THR A 207 -36.77 31.37 -55.95
C THR A 207 -35.31 31.77 -56.11
N LEU A 208 -34.42 31.14 -55.34
CA LEU A 208 -32.96 31.35 -55.41
C LEU A 208 -32.29 30.22 -56.18
N SER A 209 -31.89 30.51 -57.41
CA SER A 209 -31.16 29.59 -58.30
C SER A 209 -29.66 29.61 -58.02
N SER A 210 -28.89 28.73 -58.68
CA SER A 210 -27.43 28.65 -58.50
C SER A 210 -26.76 30.01 -58.68
N GLY A 211 -26.04 30.48 -57.66
CA GLY A 211 -25.36 31.78 -57.68
C GLY A 211 -26.27 33.01 -57.50
N GLY A 212 -27.56 32.83 -57.26
CA GLY A 212 -28.49 33.91 -56.91
C GLY A 212 -28.44 34.26 -55.41
N LEU A 213 -28.50 35.56 -55.10
CA LEU A 213 -28.33 36.09 -53.73
C LEU A 213 -29.58 36.84 -53.25
N GLN A 214 -30.06 36.51 -52.05
CA GLN A 214 -31.07 37.30 -51.33
C GLN A 214 -30.48 37.90 -50.05
N TYR A 215 -30.47 39.23 -49.95
CA TYR A 215 -30.09 39.96 -48.74
C TYR A 215 -31.32 40.41 -47.96
N VAL A 216 -31.39 40.02 -46.69
CA VAL A 216 -32.49 40.37 -45.77
C VAL A 216 -31.95 41.33 -44.71
N ASN A 217 -32.46 42.57 -44.68
CA ASN A 217 -32.04 43.61 -43.73
C ASN A 217 -32.91 43.62 -42.45
N SER A 218 -32.48 44.38 -41.45
CA SER A 218 -33.25 44.63 -40.23
C SER A 218 -34.67 45.09 -40.51
N GLY A 219 -35.66 44.42 -39.92
CA GLY A 219 -37.09 44.73 -40.08
C GLY A 219 -37.72 44.33 -41.40
N ALA A 220 -37.03 43.60 -42.29
CA ALA A 220 -37.61 43.02 -43.49
C ALA A 220 -38.53 41.83 -43.18
N PHE A 221 -39.55 41.60 -43.99
CA PHE A 221 -40.42 40.42 -43.93
C PHE A 221 -40.16 39.51 -45.14
N VAL A 222 -39.68 38.30 -44.91
CA VAL A 222 -39.43 37.32 -45.97
C VAL A 222 -40.11 36.01 -45.63
N SER A 223 -40.89 35.46 -46.56
CA SER A 223 -41.61 34.20 -46.37
C SER A 223 -41.61 33.35 -47.64
N GLY A 224 -41.47 32.03 -47.47
CA GLY A 224 -41.59 31.07 -48.56
C GLY A 224 -40.44 31.07 -49.56
N THR A 225 -39.23 31.53 -49.22
CA THR A 225 -38.06 31.43 -50.11
C THR A 225 -37.86 29.98 -50.58
N ILE A 226 -37.81 29.78 -51.90
CA ILE A 226 -37.59 28.49 -52.55
C ILE A 226 -36.11 28.39 -52.91
N PHE A 227 -35.39 27.47 -52.28
CA PHE A 227 -33.97 27.23 -52.58
C PHE A 227 -33.83 26.21 -53.73
N SER A 228 -33.02 26.55 -54.73
CA SER A 228 -32.46 25.60 -55.71
C SER A 228 -30.97 25.40 -55.45
N THR A 229 -30.38 24.32 -55.98
CA THR A 229 -28.95 24.00 -55.84
C THR A 229 -28.08 25.22 -56.16
N GLY A 230 -27.27 25.66 -55.20
CA GLY A 230 -26.34 26.79 -55.27
C GLY A 230 -26.92 28.15 -54.89
N GLY A 231 -28.20 28.26 -54.56
CA GLY A 231 -28.82 29.50 -54.09
C GLY A 231 -28.36 29.90 -52.68
N GLN A 232 -28.28 31.20 -52.40
CA GLN A 232 -27.84 31.70 -51.10
C GLN A 232 -28.74 32.81 -50.54
N GLN A 233 -29.11 32.66 -49.27
CA GLN A 233 -29.81 33.68 -48.48
C GLN A 233 -28.88 34.21 -47.39
N ILE A 234 -28.73 35.52 -47.30
CA ILE A 234 -27.87 36.20 -46.34
C ILE A 234 -28.74 37.11 -45.47
N LEU A 235 -28.80 36.80 -44.18
CA LEU A 235 -29.46 37.63 -43.18
C LEU A 235 -28.42 38.56 -42.57
N LEU A 236 -28.71 39.86 -42.62
CA LEU A 236 -27.88 40.92 -42.08
C LEU A 236 -28.31 41.28 -40.65
N SER A 237 -27.56 42.19 -40.02
CA SER A 237 -27.83 42.64 -38.64
C SER A 237 -29.27 43.10 -38.46
N GLY A 238 -29.93 42.54 -37.44
CA GLY A 238 -31.33 42.81 -37.09
C GLY A 238 -32.37 42.07 -37.92
N ALA A 239 -31.97 41.28 -38.93
CA ALA A 239 -32.91 40.48 -39.72
C ALA A 239 -33.44 39.31 -38.89
N SER A 240 -34.75 39.03 -39.01
CA SER A 240 -35.41 37.90 -38.35
C SER A 240 -36.31 37.17 -39.33
N ILE A 241 -36.13 35.87 -39.49
CA ILE A 241 -36.99 35.01 -40.33
C ILE A 241 -37.46 33.77 -39.57
N SER A 242 -38.55 33.17 -40.03
CA SER A 242 -39.07 31.91 -39.50
C SER A 242 -39.39 30.90 -40.62
N GLY A 243 -39.18 29.61 -40.33
CA GLY A 243 -39.68 28.51 -41.16
C GLY A 243 -38.95 28.29 -42.50
N ALA A 244 -37.70 28.74 -42.63
CA ALA A 244 -36.90 28.45 -43.82
C ALA A 244 -36.68 26.94 -43.99
N SER A 245 -36.89 26.41 -45.19
CA SER A 245 -36.68 24.99 -45.50
C SER A 245 -35.71 24.85 -46.67
N ILE A 246 -34.52 24.31 -46.40
CA ILE A 246 -33.43 24.19 -47.37
C ILE A 246 -33.29 22.72 -47.77
N GLN A 247 -33.95 22.37 -48.88
CA GLN A 247 -34.13 20.99 -49.32
C GLN A 247 -33.12 20.48 -50.36
N VAL A 248 -32.12 21.31 -50.68
CA VAL A 248 -31.13 21.09 -51.73
C VAL A 248 -29.78 21.63 -51.28
N VAL A 249 -28.73 21.48 -52.10
CA VAL A 249 -27.40 22.04 -51.83
C VAL A 249 -27.42 23.57 -51.94
N ALA A 250 -27.95 24.24 -50.93
CA ALA A 250 -28.09 25.69 -50.84
C ALA A 250 -27.69 26.18 -49.44
N THR A 251 -27.45 27.48 -49.31
CA THR A 251 -26.84 28.06 -48.11
C THR A 251 -27.70 29.17 -47.53
N GLN A 252 -27.86 29.16 -46.20
CA GLN A 252 -28.33 30.31 -45.43
C GLN A 252 -27.22 30.78 -44.48
N THR A 253 -26.91 32.08 -44.51
CA THR A 253 -25.90 32.69 -43.63
C THR A 253 -26.56 33.70 -42.70
N LEU A 254 -26.34 33.55 -41.40
CA LEU A 254 -26.81 34.46 -40.36
C LEU A 254 -25.63 35.31 -39.91
N SER A 255 -25.65 36.60 -40.25
CA SER A 255 -24.61 37.55 -39.84
C SER A 255 -24.81 38.01 -38.39
N SER A 256 -23.88 38.82 -37.87
CA SER A 256 -23.99 39.44 -36.55
C SER A 256 -25.33 40.15 -36.36
N GLY A 257 -26.07 39.84 -35.29
CA GLY A 257 -27.38 40.40 -34.97
C GLY A 257 -28.55 39.79 -35.76
N ALA A 258 -28.32 38.82 -36.64
CA ALA A 258 -29.39 38.12 -37.36
C ALA A 258 -29.97 36.96 -36.53
N THR A 259 -31.27 36.67 -36.70
CA THR A 259 -31.94 35.52 -36.09
C THR A 259 -32.71 34.70 -37.12
N ALA A 260 -32.54 33.38 -37.13
CA ALA A 260 -33.42 32.47 -37.89
C ALA A 260 -34.07 31.45 -36.95
N THR A 261 -35.39 31.31 -37.03
CA THR A 261 -36.16 30.38 -36.18
C THR A 261 -36.78 29.24 -37.00
N GLY A 262 -36.62 28.00 -36.55
CA GLY A 262 -37.25 26.83 -37.17
C GLY A 262 -36.73 26.53 -38.58
N THR A 263 -35.43 26.71 -38.81
CA THR A 263 -34.84 26.37 -40.12
C THR A 263 -34.73 24.86 -40.26
N VAL A 264 -35.17 24.28 -41.37
CA VAL A 264 -35.04 22.84 -41.66
C VAL A 264 -33.96 22.65 -42.73
N LEU A 265 -32.96 21.83 -42.42
CA LEU A 265 -31.86 21.45 -43.32
C LEU A 265 -31.96 19.95 -43.62
N VAL A 266 -32.05 19.56 -44.89
CA VAL A 266 -31.98 18.15 -45.33
C VAL A 266 -30.85 17.99 -46.36
N SER A 267 -30.76 16.85 -47.07
CA SER A 267 -29.70 16.50 -48.03
C SER A 267 -29.15 17.65 -48.89
N GLY A 268 -28.02 18.21 -48.44
CA GLY A 268 -27.26 19.29 -49.07
C GLY A 268 -27.42 20.68 -48.44
N GLY A 269 -28.50 20.90 -47.69
CA GLY A 269 -28.80 22.20 -47.08
C GLY A 269 -27.80 22.57 -46.00
N ARG A 270 -27.29 23.81 -46.07
CA ARG A 270 -26.30 24.34 -45.12
C ARG A 270 -26.77 25.62 -44.46
N GLN A 271 -26.56 25.72 -43.15
CA GLN A 271 -26.71 26.96 -42.41
C GLN A 271 -25.38 27.35 -41.75
N PHE A 272 -24.93 28.58 -41.99
CA PHE A 272 -23.79 29.17 -41.28
C PHE A 272 -24.31 30.20 -40.27
N VAL A 273 -24.06 29.95 -38.99
CA VAL A 273 -24.31 30.89 -37.91
C VAL A 273 -23.00 31.59 -37.62
N SER A 274 -22.82 32.78 -38.19
CA SER A 274 -21.60 33.58 -38.02
C SER A 274 -21.55 34.29 -36.68
N SER A 275 -20.43 34.96 -36.38
CA SER A 275 -20.23 35.74 -35.16
C SER A 275 -21.40 36.71 -34.89
N GLY A 276 -22.04 36.57 -33.73
CA GLY A 276 -23.21 37.34 -33.31
C GLY A 276 -24.55 36.92 -33.94
N GLY A 277 -24.57 35.93 -34.85
CA GLY A 277 -25.79 35.36 -35.41
C GLY A 277 -26.43 34.34 -34.47
N VAL A 278 -27.76 34.19 -34.55
CA VAL A 278 -28.54 33.30 -33.67
C VAL A 278 -29.46 32.39 -34.48
N ALA A 279 -29.24 31.08 -34.41
CA ALA A 279 -30.19 30.08 -34.88
C ALA A 279 -31.02 29.55 -33.69
N ARG A 280 -32.34 29.38 -33.89
CA ARG A 280 -33.25 28.84 -32.87
C ARG A 280 -34.08 27.71 -33.45
N GLY A 281 -34.01 26.51 -32.87
CA GLY A 281 -34.82 25.37 -33.32
C GLY A 281 -34.46 24.88 -34.72
N THR A 282 -33.20 25.00 -35.14
CA THR A 282 -32.77 24.45 -36.43
C THR A 282 -32.87 22.91 -36.40
N MET A 283 -33.58 22.33 -37.37
CA MET A 283 -33.67 20.88 -37.55
C MET A 283 -32.70 20.44 -38.65
N VAL A 284 -31.66 19.69 -38.29
CA VAL A 284 -30.65 19.14 -39.18
C VAL A 284 -30.96 17.66 -39.45
N SER A 285 -31.68 17.39 -40.53
CA SER A 285 -32.04 16.04 -40.95
C SER A 285 -30.91 15.36 -41.75
N ALA A 286 -31.10 14.08 -42.10
CA ALA A 286 -30.16 13.32 -42.93
C ALA A 286 -29.65 14.10 -44.15
N GLY A 287 -28.32 14.23 -44.24
CA GLY A 287 -27.60 14.95 -45.29
C GLY A 287 -27.59 16.49 -45.18
N GLY A 288 -28.25 17.08 -44.18
CA GLY A 288 -28.14 18.51 -43.85
C GLY A 288 -26.92 18.81 -42.97
N SER A 289 -26.46 20.06 -42.96
CA SER A 289 -25.35 20.48 -42.10
C SER A 289 -25.51 21.89 -41.53
N GLN A 290 -25.28 22.05 -40.23
CA GLN A 290 -25.23 23.36 -39.57
C GLN A 290 -23.82 23.63 -39.06
N PHE A 291 -23.30 24.83 -39.34
CA PHE A 291 -21.99 25.30 -38.90
C PHE A 291 -22.17 26.49 -37.97
N ILE A 292 -21.79 26.33 -36.70
CA ILE A 292 -21.78 27.40 -35.70
C ILE A 292 -20.35 27.91 -35.62
N GLN A 293 -20.11 29.12 -36.10
CA GLN A 293 -18.78 29.75 -36.15
C GLN A 293 -18.47 30.47 -34.82
N SER A 294 -17.26 31.03 -34.71
CA SER A 294 -16.84 31.79 -33.52
C SER A 294 -17.85 32.87 -33.13
N ALA A 295 -18.30 32.83 -31.88
CA ALA A 295 -19.35 33.67 -31.29
C ALA A 295 -20.74 33.59 -31.98
N GLY A 296 -21.00 32.55 -32.80
CA GLY A 296 -22.34 32.18 -33.25
C GLY A 296 -23.07 31.37 -32.18
N LEU A 297 -24.40 31.46 -32.14
CA LEU A 297 -25.24 30.79 -31.14
C LEU A 297 -26.35 29.96 -31.80
N ASP A 298 -26.40 28.67 -31.50
CA ASP A 298 -27.54 27.79 -31.77
C ASP A 298 -28.29 27.45 -30.47
N ILE A 299 -29.61 27.57 -30.48
CA ILE A 299 -30.47 27.31 -29.32
C ILE A 299 -31.53 26.29 -29.70
N SER A 300 -31.60 25.19 -28.96
CA SER A 300 -32.63 24.14 -29.11
C SER A 300 -32.63 23.50 -30.50
N GLY A 301 -31.46 23.35 -31.13
CA GLY A 301 -31.32 22.61 -32.39
C GLY A 301 -31.67 21.12 -32.23
N THR A 302 -32.10 20.48 -33.33
CA THR A 302 -32.35 19.03 -33.39
C THR A 302 -31.56 18.42 -34.54
N VAL A 303 -30.67 17.48 -34.26
CA VAL A 303 -29.85 16.76 -35.25
C VAL A 303 -30.43 15.36 -35.42
N LEU A 304 -31.14 15.12 -36.54
CA LEU A 304 -31.88 13.90 -36.87
C LEU A 304 -31.26 13.20 -38.10
N GLY A 305 -30.10 12.56 -37.91
CA GLY A 305 -29.32 11.95 -39.02
C GLY A 305 -28.40 12.91 -39.78
N GLY A 306 -28.46 14.22 -39.48
CA GLY A 306 -27.57 15.24 -40.06
C GLY A 306 -26.30 15.49 -39.26
N PHE A 307 -25.60 16.58 -39.61
CA PHE A 307 -24.35 17.01 -38.95
C PHE A 307 -24.44 18.42 -38.37
N GLN A 308 -24.12 18.59 -37.09
CA GLN A 308 -23.90 19.90 -36.48
C GLN A 308 -22.42 20.05 -36.11
N ILE A 309 -21.78 21.12 -36.57
CA ILE A 309 -20.36 21.40 -36.31
C ILE A 309 -20.28 22.72 -35.55
N ILE A 310 -19.76 22.66 -34.32
CA ILE A 310 -19.49 23.81 -33.46
C ILE A 310 -17.99 24.08 -33.54
N LEU A 311 -17.61 25.17 -34.20
CA LEU A 311 -16.22 25.61 -34.31
C LEU A 311 -15.78 26.33 -33.02
N LEU A 312 -14.48 26.64 -32.92
CA LEU A 312 -13.90 27.39 -31.79
C LEU A 312 -14.73 28.65 -31.47
N ASP A 313 -15.04 28.84 -30.19
CA ASP A 313 -15.92 29.90 -29.63
C ASP A 313 -17.38 29.91 -30.11
N GLY A 314 -17.80 28.95 -30.94
CA GLY A 314 -19.22 28.73 -31.24
C GLY A 314 -19.94 28.09 -30.05
N VAL A 315 -21.24 28.37 -29.90
CA VAL A 315 -22.04 27.80 -28.80
C VAL A 315 -23.31 27.15 -29.36
N ALA A 316 -23.54 25.88 -29.01
CA ALA A 316 -24.84 25.23 -29.17
C ALA A 316 -25.42 24.86 -27.80
N SER A 317 -26.69 25.17 -27.57
CA SER A 317 -27.37 24.91 -26.30
C SER A 317 -28.64 24.10 -26.49
N ASN A 318 -28.88 23.13 -25.61
CA ASN A 318 -30.07 22.27 -25.61
C ASN A 318 -30.27 21.51 -26.94
N THR A 319 -29.18 21.13 -27.61
CA THR A 319 -29.25 20.36 -28.85
C THR A 319 -29.74 18.94 -28.57
N VAL A 320 -30.75 18.48 -29.30
CA VAL A 320 -31.18 17.07 -29.29
C VAL A 320 -30.51 16.33 -30.45
N ILE A 321 -29.82 15.23 -30.18
CA ILE A 321 -29.05 14.45 -31.15
C ILE A 321 -29.63 13.03 -31.20
N SER A 322 -30.18 12.66 -32.35
CA SER A 322 -30.80 11.36 -32.61
C SER A 322 -30.42 10.87 -34.01
N ALA A 323 -29.78 9.70 -34.10
CA ALA A 323 -29.23 9.13 -35.34
C ALA A 323 -28.23 10.03 -36.13
N GLY A 324 -27.94 11.25 -35.67
CA GLY A 324 -27.01 12.20 -36.28
C GLY A 324 -25.80 12.49 -35.40
N SER A 325 -24.94 13.42 -35.84
CA SER A 325 -23.65 13.69 -35.18
C SER A 325 -23.45 15.17 -34.87
N GLN A 326 -22.94 15.46 -33.66
CA GLN A 326 -22.46 16.77 -33.24
C GLN A 326 -20.95 16.73 -33.01
N SER A 327 -20.21 17.58 -33.73
CA SER A 327 -18.76 17.80 -33.55
C SER A 327 -18.52 19.09 -32.78
N VAL A 328 -17.83 19.01 -31.64
CA VAL A 328 -17.65 20.12 -30.69
C VAL A 328 -16.18 20.50 -30.58
N ALA A 329 -15.80 21.61 -31.22
CA ALA A 329 -14.54 22.32 -30.98
C ALA A 329 -14.74 23.65 -30.22
N GLY A 330 -15.99 24.12 -30.12
CA GLY A 330 -16.42 25.22 -29.26
C GLY A 330 -17.10 24.71 -27.99
N SER A 331 -18.30 25.21 -27.70
CA SER A 331 -19.07 24.85 -26.49
C SER A 331 -20.43 24.22 -26.83
N ALA A 332 -20.70 23.03 -26.26
CA ALA A 332 -22.00 22.37 -26.27
C ALA A 332 -22.57 22.31 -24.85
N VAL A 333 -23.71 22.95 -24.63
CA VAL A 333 -24.34 23.05 -23.29
C VAL A 333 -25.68 22.30 -23.29
N SER A 334 -25.85 21.39 -22.33
CA SER A 334 -27.09 20.64 -22.10
C SER A 334 -27.58 19.82 -23.30
N ALA A 335 -26.66 19.28 -24.10
CA ALA A 335 -26.99 18.39 -25.22
C ALA A 335 -27.69 17.11 -24.72
N GLN A 336 -28.63 16.59 -25.51
CA GLN A 336 -29.38 15.36 -25.24
C GLN A 336 -29.09 14.35 -26.35
N ILE A 337 -28.46 13.22 -26.03
CA ILE A 337 -28.02 12.21 -27.01
C ILE A 337 -28.83 10.92 -26.83
N SER A 338 -29.42 10.40 -27.91
CA SER A 338 -30.21 9.15 -27.88
C SER A 338 -30.20 8.44 -29.24
N SER A 339 -30.69 7.19 -29.31
CA SER A 339 -31.04 6.51 -30.58
C SER A 339 -29.95 6.58 -31.68
N ALA A 340 -28.74 6.09 -31.39
CA ALA A 340 -27.57 6.16 -32.27
C ALA A 340 -27.05 7.58 -32.57
N GLY A 341 -27.48 8.58 -31.79
CA GLY A 341 -26.89 9.91 -31.82
C GLY A 341 -25.47 9.90 -31.24
N GLU A 342 -24.61 10.74 -31.80
CA GLU A 342 -23.21 10.85 -31.38
C GLU A 342 -22.80 12.30 -31.12
N GLN A 343 -22.08 12.55 -30.03
CA GLN A 343 -21.36 13.80 -29.79
C GLN A 343 -19.88 13.50 -29.68
N THR A 344 -19.05 14.14 -30.51
CA THR A 344 -17.60 14.07 -30.40
C THR A 344 -17.05 15.42 -29.96
N VAL A 345 -16.36 15.43 -28.82
CA VAL A 345 -15.70 16.60 -28.24
C VAL A 345 -14.23 16.55 -28.63
N PHE A 346 -13.81 17.50 -29.48
CA PHE A 346 -12.46 17.62 -30.01
C PHE A 346 -11.59 18.50 -29.11
N ASP A 347 -10.33 18.67 -29.50
CA ASP A 347 -9.36 19.56 -28.82
C ASP A 347 -9.95 20.96 -28.58
N SER A 348 -9.75 21.48 -27.35
CA SER A 348 -10.34 22.72 -26.83
C SER A 348 -11.88 22.77 -26.77
N GLY A 349 -12.56 21.72 -27.22
CA GLY A 349 -14.01 21.59 -27.14
C GLY A 349 -14.50 21.33 -25.71
N ILE A 350 -15.63 21.93 -25.36
CA ILE A 350 -16.25 21.80 -24.04
C ILE A 350 -17.68 21.30 -24.19
N ALA A 351 -17.99 20.14 -23.62
CA ALA A 351 -19.36 19.66 -23.45
C ALA A 351 -19.77 19.73 -21.98
N SER A 352 -20.82 20.47 -21.64
CA SER A 352 -21.28 20.65 -20.25
C SER A 352 -22.75 20.22 -20.09
N GLY A 353 -23.04 19.42 -19.07
CA GLY A 353 -24.40 18.98 -18.74
C GLY A 353 -25.02 18.07 -19.81
N THR A 354 -24.20 17.34 -20.58
CA THR A 354 -24.69 16.44 -21.63
C THR A 354 -25.41 15.25 -21.00
N VAL A 355 -26.62 14.94 -21.47
CA VAL A 355 -27.37 13.75 -21.07
C VAL A 355 -27.28 12.71 -22.18
N VAL A 356 -26.78 11.51 -21.84
CA VAL A 356 -26.62 10.39 -22.76
C VAL A 356 -27.60 9.29 -22.37
N SER A 357 -28.61 9.08 -23.22
CA SER A 357 -29.67 8.08 -23.04
C SER A 357 -29.41 6.82 -23.86
N SER A 358 -30.33 5.86 -23.82
CA SER A 358 -30.24 4.58 -24.54
C SER A 358 -29.84 4.76 -26.01
N GLY A 359 -28.74 4.10 -26.40
CA GLY A 359 -28.18 4.13 -27.74
C GLY A 359 -27.42 5.40 -28.10
N GLY A 360 -27.29 6.38 -27.20
CA GLY A 360 -26.48 7.58 -27.41
C GLY A 360 -25.02 7.36 -27.02
N ASN A 361 -24.10 8.01 -27.74
CA ASN A 361 -22.66 7.95 -27.48
C ASN A 361 -22.04 9.36 -27.37
N GLN A 362 -21.23 9.58 -26.33
CA GLN A 362 -20.35 10.74 -26.20
C GLN A 362 -18.89 10.29 -26.28
N PHE A 363 -18.12 10.84 -27.23
CA PHE A 363 -16.70 10.59 -27.42
C PHE A 363 -15.91 11.85 -27.03
N VAL A 364 -15.07 11.76 -25.99
CA VAL A 364 -14.20 12.88 -25.57
C VAL A 364 -12.78 12.58 -26.03
N GLN A 365 -12.33 13.29 -27.07
CA GLN A 365 -11.02 13.11 -27.71
C GLN A 365 -9.92 13.86 -26.95
N ALA A 366 -8.66 13.61 -27.32
CA ALA A 366 -7.50 14.30 -26.76
C ALA A 366 -7.68 15.84 -26.80
N GLY A 367 -7.44 16.51 -25.66
CA GLY A 367 -7.63 17.95 -25.49
C GLY A 367 -9.09 18.40 -25.29
N GLY A 368 -10.07 17.51 -25.48
CA GLY A 368 -11.48 17.78 -25.22
C GLY A 368 -11.87 17.63 -23.75
N SER A 369 -12.89 18.36 -23.32
CA SER A 369 -13.39 18.35 -21.94
C SER A 369 -14.89 18.11 -21.83
N ALA A 370 -15.31 17.15 -21.00
CA ALA A 370 -16.71 16.90 -20.66
C ALA A 370 -16.98 17.13 -19.16
N PHE A 371 -17.93 18.00 -18.84
CA PHE A 371 -18.31 18.35 -17.47
C PHE A 371 -19.76 17.97 -17.17
N SER A 372 -19.99 17.35 -16.02
CA SER A 372 -21.33 17.04 -15.50
C SER A 372 -22.19 16.23 -16.48
N ALA A 373 -21.59 15.29 -17.22
CA ALA A 373 -22.32 14.41 -18.11
C ALA A 373 -23.20 13.44 -17.29
N LEU A 374 -24.46 13.24 -17.68
CA LEU A 374 -25.39 12.28 -17.08
C LEU A 374 -25.59 11.11 -18.01
N LEU A 375 -25.17 9.91 -17.60
CA LEU A 375 -25.29 8.69 -18.38
C LEU A 375 -26.44 7.86 -17.82
N LEU A 376 -27.48 7.68 -18.62
CA LEU A 376 -28.64 6.85 -18.31
C LEU A 376 -28.47 5.43 -18.89
N SER A 377 -29.45 4.57 -18.64
CA SER A 377 -29.43 3.18 -19.11
C SER A 377 -29.18 3.08 -20.62
N GLY A 378 -28.10 2.38 -21.00
CA GLY A 378 -27.68 2.18 -22.39
C GLY A 378 -26.99 3.39 -23.03
N GLY A 379 -26.72 4.46 -22.28
CA GLY A 379 -25.90 5.59 -22.72
C GLY A 379 -24.43 5.38 -22.39
N THR A 380 -23.53 5.74 -23.32
CA THR A 380 -22.09 5.51 -23.18
C THR A 380 -21.28 6.81 -23.33
N GLN A 381 -20.32 7.03 -22.43
CA GLN A 381 -19.26 8.02 -22.60
C GLN A 381 -17.92 7.30 -22.74
N THR A 382 -17.18 7.57 -23.82
CA THR A 382 -15.80 7.10 -24.00
C THR A 382 -14.85 8.28 -23.88
N VAL A 383 -13.88 8.17 -22.98
CA VAL A 383 -12.88 9.20 -22.70
C VAL A 383 -11.51 8.69 -23.17
N PHE A 384 -10.96 9.33 -24.20
CA PHE A 384 -9.70 8.94 -24.83
C PHE A 384 -8.47 9.53 -24.11
N SER A 385 -7.28 9.10 -24.52
CA SER A 385 -6.01 9.61 -23.98
C SER A 385 -5.88 11.13 -24.14
N GLY A 386 -5.46 11.83 -23.09
CA GLY A 386 -5.33 13.29 -23.09
C GLY A 386 -6.65 14.05 -22.99
N ALA A 387 -7.78 13.36 -22.87
CA ALA A 387 -9.10 13.97 -22.65
C ALA A 387 -9.38 14.17 -21.15
N THR A 388 -10.28 15.10 -20.81
CA THR A 388 -10.75 15.33 -19.44
C THR A 388 -12.24 15.06 -19.31
N ALA A 389 -12.65 14.28 -18.31
CA ALA A 389 -14.05 14.18 -17.89
C ALA A 389 -14.18 14.39 -16.38
N SER A 390 -15.07 15.31 -15.96
CA SER A 390 -15.28 15.62 -14.55
C SER A 390 -16.76 15.69 -14.19
N GLY A 391 -17.12 15.23 -12.98
CA GLY A 391 -18.50 15.29 -12.49
C GLY A 391 -19.45 14.35 -13.23
N THR A 392 -18.93 13.32 -13.90
CA THR A 392 -19.76 12.39 -14.69
C THR A 392 -20.64 11.58 -13.76
N ILE A 393 -21.96 11.58 -13.98
CA ILE A 393 -22.96 10.85 -13.19
C ILE A 393 -23.35 9.59 -13.95
N LEU A 394 -23.07 8.43 -13.38
CA LEU A 394 -23.38 7.11 -13.93
C LEU A 394 -24.65 6.57 -13.28
N SER A 395 -25.79 6.63 -13.97
CA SER A 395 -27.04 6.01 -13.51
C SER A 395 -27.09 4.52 -13.85
N SER A 396 -28.12 3.82 -13.38
CA SER A 396 -28.34 2.39 -13.66
C SER A 396 -28.19 2.04 -15.14
N GLY A 397 -27.20 1.21 -15.46
CA GLY A 397 -26.90 0.77 -16.83
C GLY A 397 -26.23 1.81 -17.73
N GLY A 398 -25.85 2.99 -17.21
CA GLY A 398 -24.97 3.93 -17.89
C GLY A 398 -23.50 3.50 -17.80
N MET A 399 -22.71 3.73 -18.85
CA MET A 399 -21.33 3.25 -18.97
C MET A 399 -20.33 4.35 -19.30
N GLN A 400 -19.28 4.49 -18.49
CA GLN A 400 -18.10 5.28 -18.81
C GLN A 400 -16.90 4.37 -19.09
N LEU A 401 -16.30 4.50 -20.27
CA LEU A 401 -15.10 3.79 -20.71
C LEU A 401 -13.92 4.77 -20.75
N VAL A 402 -12.84 4.46 -20.05
CA VAL A 402 -11.69 5.38 -19.86
C VAL A 402 -10.40 4.76 -20.39
N SER A 403 -9.70 5.47 -21.28
CA SER A 403 -8.42 5.04 -21.87
C SER A 403 -7.20 5.62 -21.15
N SER A 404 -6.02 5.01 -21.34
CA SER A 404 -4.74 5.48 -20.76
C SER A 404 -4.51 6.98 -20.95
N GLY A 405 -4.08 7.68 -19.90
CA GLY A 405 -3.77 9.11 -19.97
C GLY A 405 -4.98 10.04 -20.05
N ALA A 406 -6.21 9.52 -19.92
CA ALA A 406 -7.38 10.34 -19.65
C ALA A 406 -7.37 10.86 -18.20
N ILE A 407 -7.89 12.06 -17.99
CA ILE A 407 -8.06 12.67 -16.65
C ILE A 407 -9.53 12.54 -16.25
N ILE A 408 -9.79 11.74 -15.21
CA ILE A 408 -11.13 11.55 -14.66
C ILE A 408 -11.18 12.03 -13.21
N SER A 409 -12.17 12.85 -12.87
CA SER A 409 -12.40 13.29 -11.49
C SER A 409 -13.89 13.34 -11.16
N ASN A 410 -14.23 13.20 -9.87
CA ASN A 410 -15.58 13.37 -9.36
C ASN A 410 -16.65 12.55 -10.11
N THR A 411 -16.34 11.31 -10.52
CA THR A 411 -17.37 10.43 -11.08
C THR A 411 -18.32 10.01 -9.96
N ILE A 412 -19.63 10.11 -10.20
CA ILE A 412 -20.69 9.84 -9.23
C ILE A 412 -21.47 8.60 -9.70
N PHE A 413 -21.45 7.53 -8.90
CA PHE A 413 -22.22 6.32 -9.17
C PHE A 413 -23.62 6.42 -8.55
N SER A 414 -24.66 6.37 -9.37
CA SER A 414 -26.07 6.34 -8.97
C SER A 414 -26.70 4.99 -9.37
N ALA A 415 -27.06 4.16 -8.39
CA ALA A 415 -27.89 2.95 -8.58
C ALA A 415 -27.51 2.04 -9.78
N GLY A 416 -26.29 1.46 -9.82
CA GLY A 416 -25.91 0.47 -10.85
C GLY A 416 -25.21 1.00 -12.10
N GLY A 417 -24.58 2.17 -12.03
CA GLY A 417 -23.70 2.68 -13.10
C GLY A 417 -22.37 1.93 -13.19
N ASN A 418 -21.78 1.87 -14.38
CA ASN A 418 -20.56 1.10 -14.67
C ASN A 418 -19.43 2.00 -15.17
N GLN A 419 -18.26 1.93 -14.53
CA GLN A 419 -17.02 2.56 -14.99
C GLN A 419 -15.99 1.48 -15.32
N VAL A 420 -15.41 1.55 -16.50
CA VAL A 420 -14.36 0.64 -16.95
C VAL A 420 -13.08 1.45 -17.20
N LEU A 421 -12.05 1.17 -16.40
CA LEU A 421 -10.73 1.77 -16.52
C LEU A 421 -9.82 0.82 -17.31
N LEU A 422 -9.36 1.26 -18.48
CA LEU A 422 -8.46 0.50 -19.34
C LEU A 422 -6.99 0.69 -18.90
N SER A 423 -6.07 0.11 -19.67
CA SER A 423 -4.63 0.17 -19.37
C SER A 423 -4.11 1.59 -19.20
N GLY A 424 -3.20 1.80 -18.24
CA GLY A 424 -2.50 3.06 -18.00
C GLY A 424 -3.39 4.21 -17.51
N VAL A 425 -4.57 3.91 -16.96
CA VAL A 425 -5.44 4.90 -16.31
C VAL A 425 -5.06 5.04 -14.83
N VAL A 426 -4.96 6.27 -14.33
CA VAL A 426 -4.72 6.55 -12.89
C VAL A 426 -5.89 7.36 -12.36
N VAL A 427 -6.55 6.87 -11.31
CA VAL A 427 -7.73 7.50 -10.71
C VAL A 427 -7.60 7.52 -9.18
N SER A 428 -7.99 8.61 -8.53
CA SER A 428 -7.91 8.73 -7.08
C SER A 428 -9.18 9.31 -6.45
N GLY A 429 -9.52 8.86 -5.24
CA GLY A 429 -10.51 9.54 -4.37
C GLY A 429 -11.97 9.45 -4.83
N ILE A 430 -12.33 8.39 -5.58
CA ILE A 430 -13.71 8.16 -6.02
C ILE A 430 -14.47 7.29 -5.00
N SER A 431 -15.73 7.64 -4.72
CA SER A 431 -16.67 6.81 -3.97
C SER A 431 -17.56 6.02 -4.93
N VAL A 432 -17.55 4.69 -4.83
CA VAL A 432 -18.45 3.79 -5.57
C VAL A 432 -19.56 3.35 -4.63
N GLN A 433 -20.80 3.71 -4.96
CA GLN A 433 -21.97 3.49 -4.12
C GLN A 433 -23.21 3.09 -4.92
N GLY A 434 -24.28 2.67 -4.21
CA GLY A 434 -25.57 2.37 -4.80
C GLY A 434 -25.49 1.28 -5.87
N SER A 435 -24.92 0.12 -5.56
CA SER A 435 -24.72 -0.97 -6.56
C SER A 435 -23.89 -0.59 -7.80
N GLY A 436 -23.19 0.55 -7.81
CA GLY A 436 -22.27 0.91 -8.90
C GLY A 436 -21.10 -0.08 -9.02
N SER A 437 -20.49 -0.16 -10.21
CA SER A 437 -19.35 -1.04 -10.46
C SER A 437 -18.19 -0.30 -11.12
N GLN A 438 -17.00 -0.45 -10.55
CA GLN A 438 -15.75 0.01 -11.13
C GLN A 438 -14.87 -1.20 -11.50
N THR A 439 -14.55 -1.34 -12.78
CA THR A 439 -13.67 -2.43 -13.28
C THR A 439 -12.32 -1.88 -13.70
N LEU A 440 -11.25 -2.43 -13.15
CA LEU A 440 -9.86 -2.10 -13.49
C LEU A 440 -9.30 -3.19 -14.42
N SER A 441 -8.85 -2.79 -15.60
CA SER A 441 -8.16 -3.66 -16.56
C SER A 441 -6.62 -3.55 -16.45
N SER A 442 -5.88 -4.29 -17.27
CA SER A 442 -4.41 -4.38 -17.23
C SER A 442 -3.72 -3.03 -17.31
N GLY A 443 -3.08 -2.57 -16.23
CA GLY A 443 -2.35 -1.30 -16.15
C GLY A 443 -3.18 -0.14 -15.56
N ALA A 444 -4.45 -0.35 -15.20
CA ALA A 444 -5.23 0.63 -14.47
C ALA A 444 -4.79 0.67 -13.00
N ILE A 445 -4.62 1.87 -12.44
CA ILE A 445 -4.21 2.11 -11.06
C ILE A 445 -5.27 2.98 -10.38
N THR A 446 -5.81 2.53 -9.25
CA THR A 446 -6.68 3.37 -8.41
C THR A 446 -6.14 3.54 -7.00
N THR A 447 -6.26 4.74 -6.43
CA THR A 447 -5.83 5.04 -5.06
C THR A 447 -6.96 5.66 -4.23
N GLY A 448 -7.13 5.25 -2.97
CA GLY A 448 -8.10 5.88 -2.06
C GLY A 448 -9.56 5.74 -2.48
N ILE A 449 -9.92 4.61 -3.12
CA ILE A 449 -11.31 4.34 -3.51
C ILE A 449 -12.14 3.96 -2.29
N VAL A 450 -13.36 4.50 -2.17
CA VAL A 450 -14.30 4.14 -1.10
C VAL A 450 -15.46 3.32 -1.69
N LEU A 451 -15.70 2.12 -1.17
CA LEU A 451 -16.80 1.24 -1.59
C LEU A 451 -17.86 1.18 -0.48
N SER A 452 -19.12 1.48 -0.79
CA SER A 452 -20.22 1.46 0.19
C SER A 452 -21.58 1.16 -0.45
N GLY A 453 -22.59 0.74 0.32
CA GLY A 453 -23.99 0.70 -0.14
C GLY A 453 -24.22 -0.11 -1.44
N GLY A 454 -23.57 -1.27 -1.56
CA GLY A 454 -23.62 -2.14 -2.74
C GLY A 454 -22.54 -1.86 -3.79
N GLY A 455 -21.73 -0.81 -3.63
CA GLY A 455 -20.66 -0.47 -4.57
C GLY A 455 -19.63 -1.59 -4.71
N THR A 456 -19.25 -1.89 -5.96
CA THR A 456 -18.32 -2.96 -6.29
C THR A 456 -17.09 -2.46 -7.01
N GLN A 457 -15.93 -3.04 -6.70
CA GLN A 457 -14.70 -2.86 -7.46
C GLN A 457 -14.16 -4.21 -7.91
N VAL A 458 -13.92 -4.38 -9.20
CA VAL A 458 -13.35 -5.59 -9.79
C VAL A 458 -11.97 -5.28 -10.36
N ILE A 459 -10.94 -5.91 -9.81
CA ILE A 459 -9.55 -5.74 -10.23
C ILE A 459 -9.16 -6.94 -11.08
N SER A 460 -9.03 -6.72 -12.39
CA SER A 460 -8.68 -7.77 -13.36
C SER A 460 -7.16 -7.87 -13.57
N ALA A 461 -6.72 -8.79 -14.44
CA ALA A 461 -5.32 -8.99 -14.76
C ALA A 461 -4.58 -7.68 -15.08
N GLY A 462 -3.51 -7.39 -14.33
CA GLY A 462 -2.67 -6.19 -14.45
C GLY A 462 -3.24 -4.92 -13.81
N GLY A 463 -4.46 -4.94 -13.27
CA GLY A 463 -5.03 -3.82 -12.51
C GLY A 463 -4.46 -3.75 -11.09
N ILE A 464 -4.31 -2.54 -10.55
CA ILE A 464 -3.75 -2.28 -9.22
C ILE A 464 -4.68 -1.33 -8.44
N ALA A 465 -5.12 -1.75 -7.26
CA ALA A 465 -5.83 -0.88 -6.33
C ALA A 465 -5.02 -0.68 -5.04
N SER A 466 -4.79 0.56 -4.62
CA SER A 466 -4.15 0.86 -3.33
C SER A 466 -5.09 1.62 -2.42
N THR A 467 -4.96 1.41 -1.11
CA THR A 467 -5.66 2.17 -0.07
C THR A 467 -7.18 2.23 -0.25
N THR A 468 -7.77 1.16 -0.79
CA THR A 468 -9.23 1.06 -0.91
C THR A 468 -9.85 0.92 0.47
N VAL A 469 -10.98 1.55 0.71
CA VAL A 469 -11.77 1.42 1.94
C VAL A 469 -13.11 0.79 1.60
N ILE A 470 -13.39 -0.37 2.18
CA ILE A 470 -14.63 -1.13 1.96
C ILE A 470 -15.52 -1.00 3.18
N ASN A 471 -16.54 -0.13 3.08
CA ASN A 471 -17.55 0.09 4.11
C ASN A 471 -18.71 -0.91 3.97
N SER A 472 -19.69 -0.80 4.87
CA SER A 472 -20.89 -1.63 4.88
C SER A 472 -21.57 -1.74 3.50
N GLY A 473 -21.76 -2.98 3.04
CA GLY A 473 -22.35 -3.30 1.73
C GLY A 473 -21.42 -3.10 0.54
N GLY A 474 -20.19 -2.61 0.72
CA GLY A 474 -19.18 -2.53 -0.33
C GLY A 474 -18.54 -3.90 -0.60
N MET A 475 -18.09 -4.11 -1.85
CA MET A 475 -17.40 -5.33 -2.25
C MET A 475 -16.20 -5.06 -3.16
N GLN A 476 -15.02 -5.58 -2.81
CA GLN A 476 -13.88 -5.63 -3.72
C GLN A 476 -13.61 -7.08 -4.14
N THR A 477 -13.44 -7.30 -5.45
CA THR A 477 -13.05 -8.59 -6.01
C THR A 477 -11.72 -8.46 -6.74
N VAL A 478 -10.71 -9.23 -6.32
CA VAL A 478 -9.39 -9.30 -6.97
C VAL A 478 -9.33 -10.57 -7.78
N SER A 479 -9.29 -10.45 -9.11
CA SER A 479 -9.26 -11.56 -10.06
C SER A 479 -7.84 -11.95 -10.44
N SER A 480 -7.70 -12.98 -11.29
CA SER A 480 -6.40 -13.48 -11.76
C SER A 480 -5.51 -12.37 -12.33
N GLY A 481 -4.30 -12.22 -11.80
CA GLY A 481 -3.33 -11.21 -12.20
C GLY A 481 -3.63 -9.79 -11.69
N GLY A 482 -4.70 -9.58 -10.94
CA GLY A 482 -5.02 -8.32 -10.27
C GLY A 482 -4.30 -8.21 -8.91
N ALA A 483 -3.99 -6.98 -8.50
CA ALA A 483 -3.32 -6.70 -7.23
C ALA A 483 -4.06 -5.64 -6.41
N ALA A 484 -4.15 -5.83 -5.08
CA ALA A 484 -4.54 -4.77 -4.16
C ALA A 484 -3.54 -4.61 -3.00
N SER A 485 -3.40 -3.39 -2.47
CA SER A 485 -2.52 -3.12 -1.32
C SER A 485 -3.12 -2.12 -0.34
N GLY A 486 -2.93 -2.33 0.97
CA GLY A 486 -3.37 -1.39 2.01
C GLY A 486 -4.89 -1.25 2.09
N THR A 487 -5.65 -2.27 1.70
CA THR A 487 -7.11 -2.19 1.69
C THR A 487 -7.67 -2.36 3.10
N VAL A 488 -8.53 -1.45 3.52
CA VAL A 488 -9.23 -1.49 4.81
C VAL A 488 -10.63 -2.03 4.59
N VAL A 489 -10.98 -3.13 5.26
CA VAL A 489 -12.31 -3.75 5.19
C VAL A 489 -13.02 -3.52 6.53
N SER A 490 -13.95 -2.56 6.54
CA SER A 490 -14.71 -2.16 7.73
C SER A 490 -15.95 -3.02 7.94
N LEU A 491 -16.64 -2.82 9.07
CA LEU A 491 -17.85 -3.57 9.44
C LEU A 491 -18.89 -3.66 8.30
N GLY A 492 -19.20 -4.89 7.89
CA GLY A 492 -20.15 -5.20 6.81
C GLY A 492 -19.60 -5.05 5.38
N GLY A 493 -18.32 -4.69 5.22
CA GLY A 493 -17.61 -4.73 3.94
C GLY A 493 -17.10 -6.14 3.61
N ASN A 494 -16.93 -6.44 2.32
CA ASN A 494 -16.44 -7.74 1.86
C ASN A 494 -15.31 -7.60 0.83
N MET A 495 -14.25 -8.38 0.99
CA MET A 495 -13.21 -8.56 -0.01
C MET A 495 -13.14 -10.04 -0.42
N VAL A 496 -13.03 -10.29 -1.72
CA VAL A 496 -12.91 -11.65 -2.28
C VAL A 496 -11.73 -11.70 -3.23
N LEU A 497 -10.79 -12.61 -3.01
CA LEU A 497 -9.72 -12.92 -3.95
C LEU A 497 -10.08 -14.20 -4.69
N LEU A 498 -10.03 -14.14 -6.01
CA LEU A 498 -10.19 -15.28 -6.92
C LEU A 498 -8.81 -15.81 -7.35
N SER A 499 -8.79 -16.94 -8.06
CA SER A 499 -7.56 -17.61 -8.52
C SER A 499 -6.58 -16.65 -9.21
N GLY A 500 -5.36 -16.55 -8.68
CA GLY A 500 -4.30 -15.67 -9.17
C GLY A 500 -4.39 -14.21 -8.73
N GLY A 501 -5.38 -13.85 -7.89
CA GLY A 501 -5.46 -12.53 -7.25
C GLY A 501 -4.50 -12.42 -6.07
N VAL A 502 -3.86 -11.24 -5.92
CA VAL A 502 -2.85 -10.98 -4.89
C VAL A 502 -3.23 -9.76 -4.07
N VAL A 503 -3.19 -9.87 -2.74
CA VAL A 503 -3.39 -8.72 -1.84
C VAL A 503 -2.26 -8.62 -0.82
N GLN A 504 -1.84 -7.39 -0.52
CA GLN A 504 -0.83 -7.09 0.50
C GLN A 504 -1.37 -6.09 1.53
N SER A 505 -1.02 -6.28 2.80
CA SER A 505 -1.29 -5.34 3.89
C SER A 505 -2.78 -4.97 4.04
N ALA A 506 -3.67 -5.95 3.95
CA ALA A 506 -5.09 -5.73 4.20
C ALA A 506 -5.36 -5.58 5.70
N VAL A 507 -6.24 -4.65 6.09
CA VAL A 507 -6.67 -4.44 7.48
C VAL A 507 -8.15 -4.79 7.59
N LEU A 508 -8.51 -5.74 8.45
CA LEU A 508 -9.89 -6.14 8.71
C LEU A 508 -10.35 -5.51 10.03
N SER A 509 -11.21 -4.50 9.92
CA SER A 509 -11.80 -3.75 11.05
C SER A 509 -13.32 -3.98 11.11
N GLY A 510 -13.72 -5.26 11.11
CA GLY A 510 -15.10 -5.74 11.23
C GLY A 510 -15.67 -6.33 9.94
N GLY A 511 -14.92 -6.32 8.84
CA GLY A 511 -15.32 -6.87 7.55
C GLY A 511 -14.74 -8.26 7.27
N ASN A 512 -15.12 -8.83 6.13
CA ASN A 512 -14.75 -10.18 5.74
C ASN A 512 -13.77 -10.20 4.56
N LEU A 513 -12.81 -11.12 4.61
CA LEU A 513 -11.88 -11.42 3.52
C LEU A 513 -11.93 -12.91 3.18
N THR A 514 -12.25 -13.25 1.94
CA THR A 514 -12.18 -14.63 1.43
C THR A 514 -11.04 -14.79 0.43
N VAL A 515 -10.17 -15.78 0.67
CA VAL A 515 -9.05 -16.16 -0.21
C VAL A 515 -9.39 -17.49 -0.88
N SER A 516 -9.69 -17.45 -2.18
CA SER A 516 -10.07 -18.64 -2.96
C SER A 516 -8.87 -19.46 -3.43
N SER A 517 -9.13 -20.59 -4.09
CA SER A 517 -8.09 -21.45 -4.68
C SER A 517 -7.16 -20.68 -5.62
N GLY A 518 -5.85 -20.81 -5.45
CA GLY A 518 -4.84 -20.13 -6.26
C GLY A 518 -4.66 -18.63 -5.96
N ALA A 519 -5.38 -18.08 -4.98
CA ALA A 519 -5.20 -16.71 -4.51
C ALA A 519 -4.20 -16.64 -3.35
N SER A 520 -3.56 -15.48 -3.17
CA SER A 520 -2.62 -15.25 -2.09
C SER A 520 -2.79 -13.89 -1.43
N VAL A 521 -2.70 -13.86 -0.10
CA VAL A 521 -2.65 -12.61 0.68
C VAL A 521 -1.43 -12.60 1.61
N SER A 522 -0.82 -11.44 1.82
CA SER A 522 0.29 -11.27 2.77
C SER A 522 0.13 -10.05 3.68
N GLY A 523 0.49 -10.16 4.95
CA GLY A 523 0.49 -9.05 5.91
C GLY A 523 -0.91 -8.61 6.34
N VAL A 524 -1.85 -9.54 6.52
CA VAL A 524 -3.21 -9.17 6.96
C VAL A 524 -3.18 -8.80 8.45
N ASP A 525 -3.75 -7.67 8.83
CA ASP A 525 -4.03 -7.32 10.22
C ASP A 525 -5.53 -7.46 10.50
N ILE A 526 -5.90 -8.15 11.57
CA ILE A 526 -7.29 -8.40 11.96
C ILE A 526 -7.50 -7.80 13.35
N GLU A 527 -8.15 -6.63 13.38
CA GLU A 527 -8.22 -5.77 14.55
C GLU A 527 -9.55 -5.85 15.32
N ASN A 528 -10.62 -6.35 14.69
CA ASN A 528 -11.97 -6.36 15.28
C ASN A 528 -12.56 -7.78 15.37
N GLN A 529 -13.28 -8.07 16.46
CA GLN A 529 -13.90 -9.38 16.73
C GLN A 529 -14.94 -9.82 15.71
N ALA A 530 -15.57 -8.89 14.98
CA ALA A 530 -16.54 -9.21 13.93
C ALA A 530 -15.89 -9.56 12.58
N SER A 531 -14.55 -9.55 12.49
CA SER A 531 -13.83 -9.79 11.24
C SER A 531 -13.58 -11.28 11.01
N ASP A 532 -13.82 -11.74 9.79
CA ASP A 532 -13.49 -13.10 9.35
C ASP A 532 -12.47 -13.07 8.19
N LEU A 533 -11.38 -13.82 8.34
CA LEU A 533 -10.50 -14.23 7.25
C LEU A 533 -10.77 -15.71 6.92
N ILE A 534 -11.27 -15.99 5.72
CA ILE A 534 -11.55 -17.35 5.24
C ILE A 534 -10.54 -17.72 4.16
N VAL A 535 -9.68 -18.69 4.42
CA VAL A 535 -8.76 -19.26 3.43
C VAL A 535 -9.32 -20.60 2.95
N SER A 536 -9.81 -20.60 1.71
CA SER A 536 -10.44 -21.76 1.07
C SER A 536 -9.40 -22.68 0.42
N SER A 537 -9.82 -23.89 0.03
CA SER A 537 -8.95 -24.90 -0.59
C SER A 537 -8.04 -24.34 -1.69
N GLY A 538 -6.71 -24.48 -1.54
CA GLY A 538 -5.70 -23.99 -2.47
C GLY A 538 -5.38 -22.50 -2.35
N GLY A 539 -6.00 -21.76 -1.43
CA GLY A 539 -5.64 -20.39 -1.09
C GLY A 539 -4.47 -20.32 -0.10
N SER A 540 -3.77 -19.18 -0.08
CA SER A 540 -2.62 -18.97 0.81
C SER A 540 -2.66 -17.62 1.55
N ALA A 541 -2.29 -17.63 2.84
CA ALA A 541 -2.06 -16.42 3.64
C ALA A 541 -0.68 -16.45 4.31
N LEU A 542 0.04 -15.33 4.29
CA LEU A 542 1.38 -15.18 4.88
C LEU A 542 1.43 -13.99 5.85
N GLY A 543 1.95 -14.19 7.05
CA GLY A 543 2.23 -13.12 8.00
C GLY A 543 0.97 -12.41 8.51
N THR A 544 -0.07 -13.17 8.85
CA THR A 544 -1.30 -12.61 9.43
C THR A 544 -1.08 -12.24 10.90
N LEU A 545 -1.35 -10.98 11.26
CA LEU A 545 -1.50 -10.53 12.64
C LEU A 545 -2.97 -10.67 13.04
N LEU A 546 -3.27 -11.63 13.90
CA LEU A 546 -4.63 -11.94 14.36
C LEU A 546 -4.79 -11.42 15.79
N ASN A 547 -5.11 -10.13 15.93
CA ASN A 547 -5.31 -9.49 17.22
C ASN A 547 -6.70 -9.80 17.81
N ASN A 548 -7.73 -9.81 16.96
CA ASN A 548 -9.12 -10.18 17.26
C ASN A 548 -9.73 -10.96 16.09
N GLY A 549 -10.96 -11.42 16.26
CA GLY A 549 -11.75 -12.03 15.18
C GLY A 549 -11.30 -13.45 14.87
N ARG A 550 -11.71 -13.94 13.69
CA ARG A 550 -11.54 -15.33 13.32
C ARG A 550 -10.77 -15.48 12.02
N MET A 551 -9.88 -16.47 11.99
CA MET A 551 -9.27 -16.99 10.79
C MET A 551 -9.68 -18.45 10.59
N LEU A 552 -10.36 -18.77 9.50
CA LEU A 552 -10.76 -20.13 9.12
C LEU A 552 -9.91 -20.64 7.96
N VAL A 553 -9.21 -21.74 8.17
CA VAL A 553 -8.35 -22.39 7.17
C VAL A 553 -8.95 -23.73 6.80
N GLN A 554 -9.48 -23.84 5.58
CA GLN A 554 -10.20 -25.02 5.09
C GLN A 554 -9.27 -26.08 4.49
N ALA A 555 -9.82 -27.27 4.21
CA ALA A 555 -9.13 -28.37 3.56
C ALA A 555 -8.30 -27.93 2.34
N GLY A 556 -6.99 -28.20 2.36
CA GLY A 556 -6.06 -27.86 1.26
C GLY A 556 -5.63 -26.39 1.19
N ALA A 557 -6.04 -25.55 2.14
CA ALA A 557 -5.50 -24.19 2.30
C ALA A 557 -4.21 -24.20 3.14
N SER A 558 -3.34 -23.21 2.94
CA SER A 558 -2.08 -23.08 3.66
C SER A 558 -1.86 -21.69 4.21
N VAL A 559 -1.48 -21.59 5.48
CA VAL A 559 -1.19 -20.32 6.14
C VAL A 559 0.14 -20.40 6.87
N SER A 560 0.89 -19.29 6.93
CA SER A 560 2.21 -19.30 7.56
C SER A 560 2.56 -17.99 8.24
N GLY A 561 3.30 -18.08 9.36
CA GLY A 561 3.74 -16.91 10.13
C GLY A 561 2.59 -16.14 10.78
N THR A 562 1.49 -16.82 11.13
CA THR A 562 0.37 -16.20 11.85
C THR A 562 0.81 -15.86 13.28
N ARG A 563 0.55 -14.65 13.75
CA ARG A 563 0.86 -14.20 15.11
C ARG A 563 -0.42 -13.74 15.81
N MET A 564 -0.67 -14.28 17.01
CA MET A 564 -1.92 -14.07 17.77
C MET A 564 -1.61 -13.40 19.11
N THR A 565 -2.29 -12.30 19.45
CA THR A 565 -1.92 -11.48 20.64
C THR A 565 -2.83 -11.68 21.85
N THR A 566 -4.14 -11.42 21.76
CA THR A 566 -5.03 -11.48 22.94
C THR A 566 -6.37 -12.20 22.74
N ASN A 567 -7.09 -12.02 21.61
CA ASN A 567 -8.43 -12.62 21.41
C ASN A 567 -8.67 -13.22 20.00
N GLY A 568 -7.61 -13.56 19.27
CA GLY A 568 -7.74 -14.19 17.97
C GLY A 568 -8.15 -15.66 18.06
N ASP A 569 -8.99 -16.14 17.15
CA ASP A 569 -9.24 -17.57 16.96
C ASP A 569 -8.78 -18.06 15.57
N LEU A 570 -7.84 -19.00 15.54
CA LEU A 570 -7.39 -19.68 14.33
C LEU A 570 -8.01 -21.08 14.27
N TYR A 571 -8.87 -21.34 13.28
CA TYR A 571 -9.53 -22.63 13.07
C TYR A 571 -8.95 -23.36 11.87
N LEU A 572 -8.30 -24.51 12.09
CA LEU A 572 -7.82 -25.39 11.02
C LEU A 572 -8.83 -26.53 10.81
N SER A 573 -9.62 -26.43 9.74
CA SER A 573 -10.64 -27.43 9.34
C SER A 573 -10.21 -28.13 8.05
N GLY A 574 -9.17 -28.96 8.15
CA GLY A 574 -8.52 -29.62 7.01
C GLY A 574 -7.30 -28.89 6.43
N GLY A 575 -7.06 -27.65 6.86
CA GLY A 575 -5.98 -26.80 6.35
C GLY A 575 -4.67 -26.93 7.12
N THR A 576 -3.60 -26.34 6.60
CA THR A 576 -2.26 -26.35 7.23
C THR A 576 -1.86 -24.96 7.72
N ALA A 577 -1.36 -24.86 8.95
CA ALA A 577 -0.69 -23.69 9.49
C ALA A 577 0.76 -24.02 9.85
N SER A 578 1.70 -23.12 9.52
CA SER A 578 3.13 -23.28 9.84
C SER A 578 3.69 -22.04 10.54
N GLY A 579 4.40 -22.24 11.64
CA GLY A 579 5.03 -21.15 12.40
C GLY A 579 4.03 -20.21 13.05
N THR A 580 2.89 -20.73 13.52
CA THR A 580 1.94 -19.96 14.31
C THR A 580 2.60 -19.55 15.63
N VAL A 581 2.49 -18.29 16.04
CA VAL A 581 2.96 -17.80 17.35
C VAL A 581 1.76 -17.32 18.16
N LEU A 582 1.42 -18.04 19.23
CA LEU A 582 0.34 -17.71 20.15
C LEU A 582 0.91 -16.98 21.37
N ILE A 583 0.60 -15.69 21.50
CA ILE A 583 0.83 -14.91 22.73
C ILE A 583 -0.46 -14.88 23.56
N GLY A 584 -1.61 -15.10 22.90
CA GLY A 584 -2.96 -15.21 23.45
C GLY A 584 -3.92 -15.76 22.38
N GLY A 585 -5.20 -15.90 22.69
CA GLY A 585 -6.20 -16.49 21.79
C GLY A 585 -6.13 -18.02 21.68
N ASN A 586 -6.82 -18.60 20.69
CA ASN A 586 -6.96 -20.05 20.52
C ASN A 586 -6.62 -20.53 19.10
N GLU A 587 -5.74 -21.54 18.99
CA GLU A 587 -5.55 -22.32 17.76
C GLU A 587 -6.31 -23.65 17.89
N LEU A 588 -7.32 -23.87 17.05
CA LEU A 588 -8.17 -25.05 17.06
C LEU A 588 -7.89 -25.91 15.83
N ILE A 589 -7.33 -27.11 16.05
CA ILE A 589 -6.92 -28.03 14.99
C ILE A 589 -7.93 -29.18 14.94
N SER A 590 -8.81 -29.15 13.94
CA SER A 590 -9.85 -30.16 13.73
C SER A 590 -9.44 -31.22 12.71
N SER A 591 -10.36 -32.14 12.38
CA SER A 591 -10.12 -33.24 11.44
C SER A 591 -9.46 -32.80 10.13
N GLY A 592 -8.32 -33.41 9.80
CA GLY A 592 -7.49 -33.10 8.64
C GLY A 592 -6.65 -31.83 8.76
N GLY A 593 -6.81 -31.05 9.83
CA GLY A 593 -5.99 -29.86 10.10
C GLY A 593 -4.59 -30.24 10.59
N ILE A 594 -3.59 -29.46 10.19
CA ILE A 594 -2.19 -29.66 10.58
C ILE A 594 -1.60 -28.33 11.05
N ALA A 595 -1.12 -28.28 12.29
CA ALA A 595 -0.28 -27.19 12.81
C ALA A 595 1.17 -27.67 12.93
N SER A 596 2.12 -26.89 12.41
CA SER A 596 3.54 -27.23 12.42
C SER A 596 4.40 -26.09 12.94
N GLY A 597 5.24 -26.37 13.93
CA GLY A 597 6.13 -25.37 14.54
C GLY A 597 5.38 -24.28 15.28
N THR A 598 4.22 -24.61 15.86
CA THR A 598 3.47 -23.68 16.71
C THR A 598 4.28 -23.31 17.95
N VAL A 599 4.41 -22.02 18.25
CA VAL A 599 5.02 -21.52 19.47
C VAL A 599 3.92 -20.94 20.36
N VAL A 600 3.62 -21.61 21.46
CA VAL A 600 2.65 -21.18 22.46
C VAL A 600 3.41 -20.46 23.57
N SER A 601 3.42 -19.13 23.50
CA SER A 601 3.94 -18.22 24.52
C SER A 601 2.82 -17.52 25.32
N GLY A 602 1.57 -17.94 25.10
CA GLY A 602 0.35 -17.64 25.85
C GLY A 602 -0.87 -18.15 25.05
N GLY A 603 -2.07 -18.13 25.64
CA GLY A 603 -3.28 -18.69 25.00
C GLY A 603 -3.36 -20.22 25.03
N SER A 604 -4.07 -20.81 24.05
CA SER A 604 -4.31 -22.26 23.98
C SER A 604 -4.22 -22.83 22.55
N GLU A 605 -3.51 -23.95 22.40
CA GLU A 605 -3.59 -24.83 21.23
C GLU A 605 -4.45 -26.05 21.58
N SER A 606 -5.53 -26.30 20.83
CA SER A 606 -6.46 -27.42 21.03
C SER A 606 -6.47 -28.33 19.80
N VAL A 607 -6.02 -29.57 19.98
CA VAL A 607 -5.96 -30.60 18.94
C VAL A 607 -7.13 -31.56 19.11
N TYR A 608 -8.15 -31.43 18.26
CA TYR A 608 -9.34 -32.27 18.26
C TYR A 608 -9.15 -33.55 17.42
N SER A 609 -10.19 -34.40 17.43
CA SER A 609 -10.22 -35.65 16.68
C SER A 609 -9.84 -35.48 15.20
N GLY A 610 -8.82 -36.19 14.75
CA GLY A 610 -8.27 -36.15 13.39
C GLY A 610 -7.37 -34.95 13.08
N GLY A 611 -7.13 -34.06 14.05
CA GLY A 611 -6.15 -32.97 13.96
C GLY A 611 -4.74 -33.41 14.35
N ILE A 612 -3.73 -32.73 13.81
CA ILE A 612 -2.31 -33.04 14.05
C ILE A 612 -1.53 -31.77 14.39
N ALA A 613 -0.81 -31.79 15.52
CA ALA A 613 0.17 -30.77 15.90
C ALA A 613 1.59 -31.35 15.87
N ILE A 614 2.54 -30.67 15.22
CA ILE A 614 3.92 -31.13 15.03
C ILE A 614 4.89 -30.06 15.52
N GLY A 615 5.79 -30.42 16.43
CA GLY A 615 6.87 -29.55 16.91
C GLY A 615 6.36 -28.34 17.69
N THR A 616 5.23 -28.46 18.39
CA THR A 616 4.73 -27.38 19.25
C THR A 616 5.73 -27.08 20.36
N VAL A 617 6.10 -25.82 20.55
CA VAL A 617 6.89 -25.35 21.70
C VAL A 617 5.96 -24.57 22.63
N VAL A 618 5.76 -25.06 23.85
CA VAL A 618 4.90 -24.44 24.85
C VAL A 618 5.77 -23.83 25.94
N SER A 619 5.97 -22.51 25.86
CA SER A 619 6.73 -21.72 26.85
C SER A 619 5.85 -21.01 27.86
N SER A 620 4.57 -20.77 27.51
CA SER A 620 3.52 -20.21 28.37
C SER A 620 2.15 -20.60 27.79
N GLY A 621 1.08 -20.65 28.59
CA GLY A 621 -0.22 -21.17 28.14
C GLY A 621 -0.32 -22.70 28.18
N SER A 622 -1.23 -23.28 27.37
CA SER A 622 -1.56 -24.71 27.42
C SER A 622 -1.78 -25.35 26.04
N GLN A 623 -1.37 -26.61 25.90
CA GLN A 623 -1.79 -27.48 24.80
C GLN A 623 -2.80 -28.53 25.30
N PHE A 624 -3.94 -28.65 24.61
CA PHE A 624 -4.94 -29.69 24.84
C PHE A 624 -4.94 -30.65 23.64
N VAL A 625 -4.79 -31.94 23.89
CA VAL A 625 -4.86 -32.98 22.86
C VAL A 625 -6.01 -33.90 23.22
N ASP A 626 -7.15 -33.69 22.56
CA ASP A 626 -8.39 -34.42 22.82
C ASP A 626 -8.40 -35.81 22.18
N ALA A 627 -9.40 -36.61 22.54
CA ALA A 627 -9.54 -37.98 22.03
C ALA A 627 -9.55 -38.02 20.48
N GLY A 628 -8.60 -38.76 19.92
CA GLY A 628 -8.38 -38.89 18.47
C GLY A 628 -7.53 -37.77 17.84
N GLY A 629 -7.09 -36.77 18.61
CA GLY A 629 -6.07 -35.80 18.19
C GLY A 629 -4.65 -36.36 18.39
N VAL A 630 -3.68 -35.81 17.65
CA VAL A 630 -2.27 -36.25 17.68
C VAL A 630 -1.33 -35.06 17.87
N ALA A 631 -0.44 -35.14 18.85
CA ALA A 631 0.69 -34.22 19.02
C ALA A 631 2.02 -34.97 18.87
N SER A 632 2.98 -34.41 18.14
CA SER A 632 4.29 -35.03 17.92
C SER A 632 5.42 -34.03 18.14
N GLY A 633 6.37 -34.36 19.02
CA GLY A 633 7.53 -33.52 19.30
C GLY A 633 7.22 -32.26 20.11
N THR A 634 6.15 -32.28 20.92
CA THR A 634 5.82 -31.15 21.80
C THR A 634 6.95 -30.91 22.80
N SER A 635 7.44 -29.67 22.91
CA SER A 635 8.42 -29.24 23.92
C SER A 635 7.75 -28.34 24.97
N LEU A 636 7.64 -28.82 26.22
CA LEU A 636 7.04 -28.11 27.35
C LEU A 636 8.12 -27.45 28.21
N LEU A 637 8.08 -26.13 28.34
CA LEU A 637 9.07 -25.31 29.06
C LEU A 637 8.42 -24.61 30.28
N GLY A 638 8.02 -25.38 31.28
CA GLY A 638 7.44 -24.85 32.53
C GLY A 638 5.91 -24.71 32.58
N THR A 639 5.16 -25.39 31.69
CA THR A 639 3.70 -25.26 31.55
C THR A 639 2.96 -26.61 31.38
N LEU A 640 1.65 -26.59 31.12
CA LEU A 640 0.78 -27.76 31.05
C LEU A 640 0.48 -28.24 29.60
N GLN A 641 0.62 -29.54 29.36
CA GLN A 641 -0.09 -30.26 28.30
C GLN A 641 -1.11 -31.21 28.93
N THR A 642 -2.36 -31.16 28.45
CA THR A 642 -3.41 -32.12 28.83
C THR A 642 -3.68 -33.07 27.68
N LEU A 643 -3.58 -34.37 27.94
CA LEU A 643 -3.61 -35.41 26.90
C LEU A 643 -4.72 -36.43 27.17
N SER A 644 -5.75 -36.42 26.32
CA SER A 644 -6.75 -37.48 26.15
C SER A 644 -6.64 -38.19 24.78
N GLY A 645 -5.79 -37.70 23.88
CA GLY A 645 -5.45 -38.29 22.58
C GLY A 645 -4.07 -38.96 22.54
N LEU A 646 -3.32 -38.81 21.44
CA LEU A 646 -1.99 -39.40 21.25
C LEU A 646 -0.89 -38.34 21.30
N ALA A 647 0.18 -38.59 22.05
CA ALA A 647 1.40 -37.78 22.05
C ALA A 647 2.64 -38.63 21.78
N TYR A 648 3.49 -38.20 20.84
CA TYR A 648 4.76 -38.85 20.50
C TYR A 648 5.96 -37.97 20.79
N ASN A 649 6.99 -38.52 21.41
CA ASN A 649 8.31 -37.91 21.59
C ASN A 649 8.23 -36.51 22.25
N ALA A 650 7.37 -36.34 23.25
CA ALA A 650 7.27 -35.07 23.97
C ALA A 650 8.53 -34.84 24.82
N HIS A 651 8.94 -33.58 24.98
CA HIS A 651 10.07 -33.19 25.82
C HIS A 651 9.56 -32.26 26.93
N VAL A 652 9.62 -32.70 28.18
CA VAL A 652 9.08 -31.98 29.33
C VAL A 652 10.22 -31.49 30.21
N THR A 653 10.43 -30.17 30.27
CA THR A 653 11.59 -29.57 30.96
C THR A 653 11.22 -28.34 31.79
N GLY A 654 11.86 -28.21 32.95
CA GLY A 654 11.72 -27.07 33.85
C GLY A 654 10.69 -27.28 34.96
N SER A 655 10.95 -26.69 36.14
CA SER A 655 10.05 -26.75 37.30
C SER A 655 8.71 -26.10 36.98
N GLY A 656 7.63 -26.90 36.96
CA GLY A 656 6.28 -26.47 36.58
C GLY A 656 5.78 -27.01 35.24
N ALA A 657 6.68 -27.61 34.44
CA ALA A 657 6.28 -28.32 33.23
C ALA A 657 5.57 -29.63 33.59
N LEU A 658 4.37 -29.85 33.06
CA LEU A 658 3.58 -31.04 33.35
C LEU A 658 2.91 -31.57 32.08
N GLN A 659 3.20 -32.82 31.72
CA GLN A 659 2.37 -33.60 30.81
C GLN A 659 1.36 -34.42 31.62
N SER A 660 0.09 -34.08 31.55
CA SER A 660 -1.00 -34.75 32.26
C SER A 660 -1.77 -35.67 31.32
N ILE A 661 -1.62 -36.99 31.49
CA ILE A 661 -2.22 -38.04 30.66
C ILE A 661 -3.49 -38.52 31.34
N GLN A 662 -4.64 -38.21 30.73
CA GLN A 662 -5.97 -38.52 31.22
C GLN A 662 -6.53 -39.81 30.62
N SER A 663 -7.74 -40.19 31.02
CA SER A 663 -8.43 -41.38 30.51
C SER A 663 -8.51 -41.39 28.98
N GLY A 664 -7.99 -42.44 28.35
CA GLY A 664 -7.96 -42.60 26.89
C GLY A 664 -6.74 -41.98 26.21
N GLY A 665 -5.95 -41.17 26.93
CA GLY A 665 -4.71 -40.60 26.44
C GLY A 665 -3.56 -41.61 26.42
N VAL A 666 -2.71 -41.52 25.40
CA VAL A 666 -1.48 -42.32 25.26
C VAL A 666 -0.30 -41.41 24.94
N ALA A 667 0.70 -41.37 25.83
CA ALA A 667 2.00 -40.78 25.53
C ALA A 667 3.02 -41.87 25.20
N SER A 668 3.85 -41.65 24.20
CA SER A 668 4.91 -42.58 23.82
C SER A 668 6.25 -41.85 23.61
N GLY A 669 7.29 -42.34 24.27
CA GLY A 669 8.64 -41.80 24.12
C GLY A 669 8.82 -40.42 24.75
N THR A 670 8.04 -40.09 25.78
CA THR A 670 8.19 -38.80 26.47
C THR A 670 9.52 -38.78 27.21
N VAL A 671 10.26 -37.69 27.07
CA VAL A 671 11.49 -37.42 27.84
C VAL A 671 11.19 -36.35 28.87
N VAL A 672 11.34 -36.68 30.15
CA VAL A 672 11.10 -35.77 31.28
C VAL A 672 12.43 -35.40 31.91
N THR A 673 12.77 -34.11 32.00
CA THR A 673 14.08 -33.63 32.46
C THR A 673 14.01 -32.36 33.30
N SER A 674 15.10 -32.04 34.00
CA SER A 674 15.35 -30.72 34.61
C SER A 674 14.20 -30.18 35.49
N GLY A 675 13.57 -31.06 36.27
CA GLY A 675 12.45 -30.70 37.17
C GLY A 675 11.07 -30.74 36.52
N GLY A 676 10.96 -31.17 35.26
CA GLY A 676 9.68 -31.44 34.59
C GLY A 676 8.96 -32.65 35.17
N GLY A 677 7.64 -32.72 34.94
CA GLY A 677 6.77 -33.78 35.44
C GLY A 677 5.92 -34.43 34.34
N GLN A 678 5.66 -35.72 34.48
CA GLN A 678 4.59 -36.41 33.77
C GLN A 678 3.65 -37.07 34.79
N LEU A 679 2.35 -36.89 34.63
CA LEU A 679 1.31 -37.45 35.48
C LEU A 679 0.41 -38.37 34.67
N ILE A 680 0.45 -39.67 34.98
CA ILE A 680 -0.40 -40.69 34.37
C ILE A 680 -1.61 -40.91 35.29
N GLN A 681 -2.79 -40.50 34.87
CA GLN A 681 -4.03 -40.62 35.63
C GLN A 681 -4.81 -41.90 35.27
N ALA A 682 -5.92 -42.15 35.97
CA ALA A 682 -6.78 -43.30 35.72
C ALA A 682 -7.20 -43.41 34.25
N GLY A 683 -6.91 -44.56 33.62
CA GLY A 683 -7.21 -44.84 32.21
C GLY A 683 -6.24 -44.21 31.20
N GLY A 684 -5.23 -43.45 31.65
CA GLY A 684 -4.14 -42.95 30.83
C GLY A 684 -3.00 -43.96 30.70
N VAL A 685 -2.29 -43.92 29.57
CA VAL A 685 -1.19 -44.84 29.26
C VAL A 685 0.06 -44.07 28.86
N ALA A 686 1.22 -44.45 29.43
CA ALA A 686 2.51 -44.00 28.95
C ALA A 686 3.40 -45.19 28.55
N VAL A 687 4.19 -45.03 27.49
CA VAL A 687 4.95 -46.12 26.87
C VAL A 687 6.35 -45.66 26.45
N ASN A 688 7.38 -46.43 26.81
CA ASN A 688 8.77 -46.19 26.36
C ASN A 688 9.35 -44.83 26.80
N ASP A 689 8.99 -44.36 28.00
CA ASP A 689 9.41 -43.04 28.48
C ASP A 689 10.85 -43.00 29.01
N VAL A 690 11.39 -41.79 29.10
CA VAL A 690 12.73 -41.49 29.58
C VAL A 690 12.68 -40.47 30.71
N ILE A 691 13.29 -40.78 31.84
CA ILE A 691 13.59 -39.82 32.90
C ILE A 691 15.05 -39.41 32.73
N ALA A 692 15.31 -38.11 32.55
CA ALA A 692 16.66 -37.58 32.40
C ALA A 692 17.01 -36.57 33.51
N GLY A 693 18.13 -36.78 34.22
CA GLY A 693 18.50 -35.95 35.37
C GLY A 693 17.36 -35.86 36.39
N SER A 694 16.99 -34.66 36.84
CA SER A 694 15.99 -34.45 37.89
C SER A 694 14.50 -34.46 37.42
N GLY A 695 14.14 -35.28 36.44
CA GLY A 695 12.76 -35.42 35.96
C GLY A 695 11.90 -36.34 36.85
N THR A 696 10.57 -36.16 36.82
CA THR A 696 9.62 -36.96 37.62
C THR A 696 8.50 -37.55 36.78
N ILE A 697 8.28 -38.87 36.87
CA ILE A 697 7.07 -39.53 36.33
C ILE A 697 6.23 -40.04 37.50
N THR A 698 4.95 -39.70 37.52
CA THR A 698 3.99 -40.14 38.55
C THR A 698 2.88 -40.99 37.94
N VAL A 699 2.74 -42.22 38.40
CA VAL A 699 1.66 -43.14 38.00
C VAL A 699 0.60 -43.18 39.10
N SER A 700 -0.58 -42.65 38.84
CA SER A 700 -1.71 -42.65 39.79
C SER A 700 -2.51 -43.96 39.71
N SER A 701 -3.43 -44.18 40.65
CA SER A 701 -4.37 -45.31 40.61
C SER A 701 -5.08 -45.42 39.27
N GLY A 702 -5.05 -46.61 38.65
CA GLY A 702 -5.65 -46.89 37.35
C GLY A 702 -4.87 -46.35 36.15
N GLY A 703 -3.75 -45.65 36.35
CA GLY A 703 -2.82 -45.27 35.29
C GLY A 703 -1.89 -46.42 34.90
N VAL A 704 -1.45 -46.45 33.66
CA VAL A 704 -0.63 -47.54 33.10
C VAL A 704 0.69 -47.00 32.57
N LEU A 705 1.80 -47.50 33.09
CA LEU A 705 3.12 -47.37 32.48
C LEU A 705 3.49 -48.72 31.86
N SER A 706 3.94 -48.74 30.61
CA SER A 706 4.24 -49.98 29.88
C SER A 706 5.44 -49.86 28.93
N GLY A 707 5.94 -50.99 28.41
CA GLY A 707 7.14 -51.01 27.55
C GLY A 707 8.43 -50.89 28.37
N SER A 708 9.33 -49.98 27.98
CA SER A 708 10.55 -49.67 28.74
C SER A 708 10.43 -48.35 29.50
N LEU A 709 11.15 -48.23 30.61
CA LEU A 709 11.42 -46.94 31.26
C LEU A 709 12.94 -46.78 31.37
N THR A 710 13.49 -45.70 30.82
CA THR A 710 14.95 -45.45 30.85
C THR A 710 15.29 -44.26 31.72
N PHE A 711 16.19 -44.45 32.68
CA PHE A 711 16.86 -43.36 33.39
C PHE A 711 18.14 -42.97 32.64
N SER A 712 18.43 -41.67 32.53
CA SER A 712 19.60 -41.17 31.81
C SER A 712 20.15 -39.86 32.37
N GLY A 713 21.44 -39.57 32.18
CA GLY A 713 22.07 -38.34 32.66
C GLY A 713 22.50 -38.39 34.13
N VAL A 714 22.94 -37.24 34.66
CA VAL A 714 23.31 -37.02 36.08
C VAL A 714 22.27 -36.13 36.75
N GLY A 715 21.76 -36.53 37.91
CA GLY A 715 20.68 -35.86 38.64
C GLY A 715 19.63 -36.86 39.13
N SER A 716 18.94 -36.54 40.24
CA SER A 716 18.01 -37.45 40.91
C SER A 716 16.68 -37.64 40.17
N GLY A 717 16.65 -38.56 39.21
CA GLY A 717 15.41 -38.94 38.52
C GLY A 717 14.46 -39.65 39.48
N THR A 718 13.16 -39.39 39.37
CA THR A 718 12.17 -39.97 40.28
C THR A 718 11.01 -40.62 39.53
N LEU A 719 10.78 -41.91 39.79
CA LEU A 719 9.52 -42.58 39.44
C LEU A 719 8.64 -42.65 40.70
N VAL A 720 7.43 -42.11 40.65
CA VAL A 720 6.45 -42.15 41.74
C VAL A 720 5.32 -43.10 41.38
N ILE A 721 5.08 -44.09 42.23
CA ILE A 721 3.98 -45.05 42.11
C ILE A 721 2.95 -44.70 43.19
N GLY A 722 1.88 -44.02 42.76
CA GLY A 722 0.94 -43.35 43.64
C GLY A 722 0.15 -44.29 44.55
N ASP A 723 -0.25 -45.46 44.05
CA ASP A 723 -0.80 -46.53 44.88
C ASP A 723 -0.80 -47.94 44.25
N ASN A 724 -1.40 -48.93 44.93
CA ASN A 724 -1.51 -50.32 44.45
C ASN A 724 -2.38 -50.48 43.18
N GLY A 725 -3.19 -49.48 42.82
CA GLY A 725 -3.94 -49.46 41.58
C GLY A 725 -3.14 -48.95 40.37
N ALA A 726 -1.92 -48.45 40.57
CA ALA A 726 -1.02 -48.07 39.48
C ALA A 726 -0.42 -49.33 38.80
N VAL A 727 -0.50 -49.40 37.48
CA VAL A 727 -0.05 -50.56 36.70
C VAL A 727 1.32 -50.28 36.08
N VAL A 728 2.38 -50.83 36.70
CA VAL A 728 3.76 -50.81 36.14
C VAL A 728 4.33 -52.23 35.97
N SER A 729 3.54 -53.27 36.26
CA SER A 729 3.96 -54.67 36.25
C SER A 729 4.18 -55.16 34.81
N GLY A 730 5.46 -55.20 34.40
CA GLY A 730 5.87 -55.57 33.04
C GLY A 730 6.75 -54.54 32.34
N VAL A 731 6.92 -53.35 32.95
CA VAL A 731 7.91 -52.36 32.51
C VAL A 731 9.31 -52.89 32.79
N VAL A 732 10.22 -52.72 31.83
CA VAL A 732 11.66 -52.96 32.04
C VAL A 732 12.36 -51.63 32.31
N ILE A 733 12.91 -51.48 33.52
CA ILE A 733 13.65 -50.30 33.94
C ILE A 733 15.14 -50.45 33.59
N SER A 734 15.73 -49.46 32.90
CA SER A 734 17.15 -49.45 32.53
C SER A 734 17.83 -48.12 32.88
N GLY A 735 19.16 -48.10 32.97
CA GLY A 735 19.94 -46.88 33.17
C GLY A 735 19.93 -46.27 34.58
N PHE A 736 19.26 -46.90 35.55
CA PHE A 736 19.10 -46.44 36.94
C PHE A 736 20.44 -46.23 37.66
N GLN A 737 20.70 -45.03 38.19
CA GLN A 737 21.92 -44.61 38.89
C GLN A 737 21.73 -44.48 40.42
N SER A 738 22.80 -44.16 41.16
CA SER A 738 22.77 -44.08 42.63
C SER A 738 22.01 -42.86 43.19
N ASP A 739 21.81 -41.85 42.36
CA ASP A 739 21.04 -40.65 42.67
C ASP A 739 19.56 -40.74 42.26
N ASP A 740 19.18 -41.76 41.50
CA ASP A 740 17.79 -42.04 41.09
C ASP A 740 16.97 -42.71 42.21
N GLN A 741 15.65 -42.50 42.16
CA GLN A 741 14.72 -42.99 43.17
C GLN A 741 13.43 -43.54 42.55
N VAL A 742 12.87 -44.55 43.21
CA VAL A 742 11.48 -44.97 43.02
C VAL A 742 10.72 -44.74 44.33
N ASP A 743 9.78 -43.82 44.33
CA ASP A 743 8.86 -43.55 45.44
C ASP A 743 7.64 -44.50 45.31
N LEU A 744 7.49 -45.41 46.27
CA LEU A 744 6.37 -46.33 46.37
C LEU A 744 5.34 -45.76 47.34
N SER A 745 4.59 -44.77 46.88
CA SER A 745 3.78 -43.88 47.73
C SER A 745 2.69 -44.59 48.54
N SER A 746 2.15 -45.74 48.07
CA SER A 746 1.20 -46.56 48.85
C SER A 746 1.81 -47.47 49.90
N LEU A 747 3.13 -47.72 49.85
CA LEU A 747 3.80 -48.64 50.76
C LEU A 747 4.41 -47.86 51.92
N GLY A 748 3.80 -47.95 53.10
CA GLY A 748 4.40 -47.40 54.32
C GLY A 748 5.63 -48.21 54.73
N TYR A 749 6.73 -47.52 55.04
CA TYR A 749 7.95 -48.14 55.56
C TYR A 749 7.78 -48.45 57.06
N ASP A 750 7.96 -49.72 57.46
CA ASP A 750 7.89 -50.18 58.85
C ASP A 750 9.14 -50.97 59.27
N SER A 751 9.25 -51.31 60.56
CA SER A 751 10.39 -52.04 61.12
C SER A 751 10.50 -53.50 60.68
N GLN A 752 9.54 -54.01 59.90
CA GLN A 752 9.52 -55.35 59.32
C GLN A 752 9.83 -55.33 57.81
N GLY A 753 10.02 -54.15 57.21
CA GLY A 753 10.24 -53.99 55.79
C GLY A 753 11.63 -54.48 55.33
N TYR A 754 11.67 -55.21 54.23
CA TYR A 754 12.91 -55.69 53.61
C TYR A 754 12.83 -55.64 52.07
N VAL A 755 14.01 -55.53 51.44
CA VAL A 755 14.16 -55.58 49.98
C VAL A 755 14.76 -56.92 49.61
N THR A 756 14.15 -57.60 48.65
CA THR A 756 14.69 -58.81 48.02
C THR A 756 15.16 -58.49 46.62
N GLN A 757 16.37 -58.92 46.30
CA GLN A 757 17.03 -58.64 45.04
C GLN A 757 17.37 -59.96 44.35
N GLY A 758 16.70 -60.22 43.23
CA GLY A 758 17.06 -61.26 42.27
C GLY A 758 18.00 -60.72 41.18
N SER A 759 18.29 -61.53 40.16
CA SER A 759 19.21 -61.13 39.07
C SER A 759 18.74 -59.86 38.33
N ASN A 760 17.45 -59.77 38.00
CA ASN A 760 16.83 -58.67 37.25
C ASN A 760 15.51 -58.18 37.87
N ASN A 761 15.18 -58.59 39.10
CA ASN A 761 13.92 -58.22 39.77
C ASN A 761 14.21 -57.74 41.20
N ILE A 762 13.62 -56.61 41.58
CA ILE A 762 13.61 -56.10 42.95
C ILE A 762 12.19 -56.22 43.49
N SER A 763 12.03 -56.88 44.64
CA SER A 763 10.77 -56.94 45.36
C SER A 763 10.91 -56.30 46.74
N VAL A 764 10.14 -55.24 46.98
CA VAL A 764 10.06 -54.50 48.24
C VAL A 764 8.88 -55.05 49.02
N VAL A 765 9.10 -55.51 50.25
CA VAL A 765 8.06 -56.09 51.13
C VAL A 765 8.02 -55.28 52.42
N THR A 766 6.84 -54.83 52.83
CA THR A 766 6.58 -54.19 54.13
C THR A 766 5.42 -54.90 54.85
N GLY A 767 5.15 -54.57 56.11
CA GLY A 767 4.00 -55.13 56.84
C GLY A 767 2.63 -54.78 56.24
N ASN A 768 2.58 -53.84 55.29
CA ASN A 768 1.36 -53.39 54.61
C ASN A 768 1.23 -53.90 53.15
N GLY A 769 2.21 -54.65 52.60
CA GLY A 769 2.15 -55.21 51.25
C GLY A 769 3.51 -55.48 50.58
N SER A 770 3.51 -55.91 49.32
CA SER A 770 4.72 -56.12 48.51
C SER A 770 4.60 -55.55 47.10
N TYR A 771 5.69 -55.03 46.53
CA TYR A 771 5.76 -54.50 45.17
C TYR A 771 7.00 -55.00 44.43
N SER A 772 6.87 -55.35 43.16
CA SER A 772 7.96 -55.91 42.36
C SER A 772 8.25 -55.06 41.11
N LEU A 773 9.53 -54.82 40.85
CA LEU A 773 10.07 -54.02 39.75
C LEU A 773 11.04 -54.86 38.93
N ASN A 774 10.95 -54.79 37.60
CA ASN A 774 11.84 -55.50 36.70
C ASN A 774 12.87 -54.52 36.10
N PHE A 775 14.13 -54.94 36.10
CA PHE A 775 15.26 -54.18 35.55
C PHE A 775 15.86 -54.91 34.34
N ALA A 776 16.47 -54.18 33.41
CA ALA A 776 17.23 -54.75 32.29
C ALA A 776 18.54 -55.43 32.76
N ASN A 777 19.25 -56.10 31.85
CA ASN A 777 20.48 -56.87 32.15
C ASN A 777 21.70 -56.00 32.58
N ASP A 778 21.57 -54.67 32.58
CA ASP A 778 22.45 -53.67 33.21
C ASP A 778 22.02 -53.34 34.66
N GLY A 779 20.99 -54.03 35.16
CA GLY A 779 20.36 -53.89 36.46
C GLY A 779 21.08 -54.64 37.61
N PRO A 780 20.36 -55.00 38.69
CA PRO A 780 20.86 -55.12 40.07
C PRO A 780 22.14 -55.89 40.36
N GLY A 781 22.64 -56.76 39.48
CA GLY A 781 23.84 -57.58 39.72
C GLY A 781 25.08 -56.81 40.19
N ASN A 782 25.20 -55.50 39.93
CA ASN A 782 26.34 -54.67 40.32
C ASN A 782 26.03 -53.57 41.35
N ARG A 783 24.80 -53.47 41.88
CA ARG A 783 24.37 -52.40 42.81
C ARG A 783 23.50 -52.95 43.93
N VAL A 784 23.60 -52.39 45.13
CA VAL A 784 22.72 -52.75 46.25
C VAL A 784 21.55 -51.79 46.30
N PHE A 785 20.33 -52.33 46.26
CA PHE A 785 19.11 -51.53 46.44
C PHE A 785 18.68 -51.52 47.90
N LEU A 786 18.37 -50.34 48.42
CA LEU A 786 17.89 -50.13 49.79
C LEU A 786 16.53 -49.44 49.76
N ALA A 787 15.69 -49.77 50.75
CA ALA A 787 14.48 -49.03 51.05
C ALA A 787 14.74 -48.13 52.26
N LYS A 788 14.21 -46.91 52.24
CA LYS A 788 14.14 -46.01 53.39
C LYS A 788 12.76 -45.38 53.48
N GLN A 789 12.45 -44.82 54.64
CA GLN A 789 11.27 -43.97 54.78
C GLN A 789 11.49 -42.64 54.03
N GLY A 790 10.58 -42.32 53.11
CA GLY A 790 10.51 -41.03 52.43
C GLY A 790 9.99 -39.91 53.34
N THR A 791 10.07 -38.67 52.87
CA THR A 791 9.64 -37.47 53.62
C THR A 791 8.12 -37.42 53.88
N ASN A 792 7.34 -38.12 53.07
CA ASN A 792 5.88 -38.28 53.17
C ASN A 792 5.47 -39.58 53.92
N GLY A 793 6.42 -40.32 54.49
CA GLY A 793 6.17 -41.59 55.18
C GLY A 793 6.07 -42.83 54.27
N SER A 794 6.18 -42.65 52.95
CA SER A 794 6.24 -43.72 51.96
C SER A 794 7.56 -44.50 52.02
N THR A 795 7.63 -45.58 51.25
CA THR A 795 8.87 -46.33 51.02
C THR A 795 9.56 -45.80 49.77
N VAL A 796 10.78 -45.30 49.92
CA VAL A 796 11.62 -44.86 48.80
C VAL A 796 12.71 -45.90 48.55
N LEU A 797 12.73 -46.45 47.34
CA LEU A 797 13.76 -47.34 46.84
C LEU A 797 14.86 -46.52 46.15
N TYR A 798 16.11 -46.75 46.54
CA TYR A 798 17.28 -46.11 45.94
C TYR A 798 18.45 -47.10 45.85
N ALA A 799 19.40 -46.83 44.96
CA ALA A 799 20.63 -47.62 44.84
C ALA A 799 21.75 -46.96 45.66
N THR A 800 22.56 -47.74 46.38
CA THR A 800 23.76 -47.18 47.02
C THR A 800 24.87 -46.95 46.00
N GLY A 801 25.61 -45.86 46.17
CA GLY A 801 26.81 -45.56 45.39
C GLY A 801 27.90 -46.59 45.68
N GLY A 802 28.04 -47.56 44.79
CA GLY A 802 29.09 -48.57 44.80
C GLY A 802 28.87 -49.54 43.66
N ILE A 803 29.73 -49.51 42.65
CA ILE A 803 30.05 -50.74 41.94
C ILE A 803 30.71 -51.59 43.02
N LEU A 804 30.15 -52.75 43.39
CA LEU A 804 31.03 -53.81 43.88
C LEU A 804 32.05 -53.98 42.76
N PRO A 805 33.34 -53.63 42.94
CA PRO A 805 34.31 -53.90 41.90
C PRO A 805 34.17 -55.39 41.61
N ALA A 806 34.41 -55.81 40.38
CA ALA A 806 34.72 -57.22 40.14
C ALA A 806 36.06 -57.64 40.82
N GLN A 807 36.45 -56.98 41.91
CA GLN A 807 37.66 -57.18 42.70
C GLN A 807 37.30 -56.86 44.16
N SER A 808 37.11 -57.93 44.92
CA SER A 808 36.71 -57.92 46.32
C SER A 808 37.66 -57.10 47.18
N VAL A 809 37.17 -55.98 47.74
CA VAL A 809 37.62 -55.54 49.05
C VAL A 809 36.60 -56.04 50.05
N SER A 810 36.96 -57.11 50.76
CA SER A 810 36.15 -57.64 51.84
C SER A 810 36.62 -57.00 53.14
N LEU A 811 35.72 -56.25 53.81
CA LEU A 811 35.94 -55.73 55.15
C LEU A 811 35.07 -56.55 56.10
N VAL A 812 35.69 -57.39 56.93
CA VAL A 812 34.99 -58.21 57.92
C VAL A 812 35.57 -57.93 59.30
N GLY A 813 34.72 -57.47 60.24
CA GLY A 813 35.10 -57.27 61.63
C GLY A 813 34.51 -56.04 62.32
N THR A 814 34.91 -55.79 63.57
CA THR A 814 34.52 -54.65 64.41
C THR A 814 35.71 -53.69 64.60
N ALA A 815 35.50 -52.50 65.17
CA ALA A 815 36.57 -51.49 65.35
C ALA A 815 37.83 -51.99 66.09
N SER A 816 37.72 -53.06 66.88
CA SER A 816 38.83 -53.70 67.61
C SER A 816 39.55 -54.82 66.84
N SER A 817 39.01 -55.28 65.71
CA SER A 817 39.62 -56.31 64.84
C SER A 817 38.94 -56.32 63.48
N MET A 818 39.66 -55.87 62.46
CA MET A 818 39.22 -55.74 61.07
C MET A 818 40.20 -56.51 60.18
N THR A 819 39.67 -57.25 59.21
CA THR A 819 40.46 -57.88 58.12
C THR A 819 40.09 -57.20 56.81
N ALA A 820 41.10 -56.80 56.03
CA ALA A 820 40.96 -56.21 54.71
C ALA A 820 41.77 -57.03 53.70
N ASP A 821 41.09 -57.62 52.72
CA ASP A 821 41.69 -58.37 51.62
C ASP A 821 41.63 -57.56 50.32
N PHE A 822 42.73 -57.50 49.57
CA PHE A 822 42.91 -56.70 48.35
C PHE A 822 43.64 -57.52 47.29
N GLY A 823 42.99 -57.93 46.20
CA GLY A 823 43.67 -58.70 45.15
C GLY A 823 43.30 -58.34 43.71
N PHE A 824 44.23 -58.56 42.77
CA PHE A 824 44.08 -58.33 41.34
C PHE A 824 43.87 -59.65 40.55
N ASP A 825 43.21 -59.57 39.38
CA ASP A 825 42.99 -60.71 38.47
C ASP A 825 44.30 -61.25 37.84
N ALA A 826 44.26 -62.50 37.37
CA ALA A 826 45.32 -63.28 36.74
C ALA A 826 45.98 -62.66 35.50
N ALA A 827 45.40 -61.60 34.90
CA ALA A 827 45.98 -60.86 33.79
C ALA A 827 47.00 -59.78 34.20
N TYR A 828 47.14 -59.49 35.50
CA TYR A 828 48.11 -58.52 36.03
C TYR A 828 49.22 -59.25 36.78
N SER A 829 50.47 -59.12 36.30
CA SER A 829 51.65 -59.48 37.09
C SER A 829 52.25 -58.20 37.68
N GLY A 830 52.47 -58.15 38.99
CA GLY A 830 53.12 -57.03 39.66
C GLY A 830 53.59 -57.44 41.06
N SER A 831 54.39 -56.59 41.71
CA SER A 831 54.86 -56.83 43.08
C SER A 831 54.30 -55.78 44.03
N TYR A 832 53.76 -56.23 45.15
CA TYR A 832 53.41 -55.37 46.29
C TYR A 832 54.66 -55.09 47.12
N THR A 833 54.90 -53.82 47.48
CA THR A 833 55.95 -53.39 48.41
C THR A 833 55.34 -52.55 49.54
N ASN A 834 56.06 -52.41 50.66
CA ASN A 834 55.59 -51.76 51.89
C ASN A 834 54.33 -52.40 52.53
N LEU A 835 54.39 -53.71 52.78
CA LEU A 835 53.28 -54.55 53.24
C LEU A 835 52.78 -54.32 54.68
N GLY A 836 53.39 -53.45 55.49
CA GLY A 836 52.97 -53.23 56.88
C GLY A 836 52.78 -54.53 57.69
N ALA A 837 51.64 -54.67 58.38
CA ALA A 837 51.21 -55.88 59.08
C ALA A 837 50.40 -56.86 58.20
N GLY A 838 50.33 -56.61 56.89
CA GLY A 838 49.64 -57.44 55.92
C GLY A 838 50.55 -58.46 55.25
N GLU A 839 49.95 -59.51 54.71
CA GLU A 839 50.61 -60.58 53.98
C GLU A 839 50.12 -60.63 52.54
N VAL A 840 50.97 -61.05 51.61
CA VAL A 840 50.57 -61.26 50.20
C VAL A 840 50.42 -62.76 49.97
N SER A 841 49.36 -63.16 49.29
CA SER A 841 49.07 -64.52 48.90
C SER A 841 50.22 -65.13 48.12
N THR A 842 50.33 -66.45 48.19
CA THR A 842 51.44 -67.22 47.59
C THR A 842 51.54 -67.12 46.07
N ASP A 843 50.47 -66.70 45.39
CA ASP A 843 50.44 -66.39 43.96
C ASP A 843 50.83 -64.94 43.63
N GLY A 844 51.13 -64.13 44.64
CA GLY A 844 51.56 -62.73 44.53
C GLY A 844 50.43 -61.75 44.23
N LYS A 845 49.17 -62.18 44.30
CA LYS A 845 48.02 -61.47 43.70
C LYS A 845 47.06 -60.83 44.69
N THR A 846 47.10 -61.22 45.96
CA THR A 846 46.17 -60.76 47.00
C THR A 846 46.94 -60.32 48.24
N TYR A 847 46.86 -59.06 48.61
CA TYR A 847 47.34 -58.51 49.86
C TYR A 847 46.22 -58.51 50.92
N SER A 848 46.47 -59.13 52.07
CA SER A 848 45.52 -59.30 53.18
C SER A 848 46.10 -58.71 54.46
N VAL A 849 45.36 -57.86 55.16
CA VAL A 849 45.81 -57.30 56.45
C VAL A 849 44.75 -57.38 57.53
N THR A 850 45.13 -57.86 58.71
CA THR A 850 44.24 -58.03 59.87
C THR A 850 44.79 -57.30 61.09
N GLY A 851 43.98 -56.45 61.74
CA GLY A 851 44.41 -55.69 62.92
C GLY A 851 43.32 -54.75 63.45
N THR A 852 43.66 -53.86 64.38
CA THR A 852 42.76 -52.75 64.76
C THR A 852 42.52 -51.82 63.57
N SER A 853 41.46 -51.02 63.59
CA SER A 853 41.17 -50.08 62.49
C SER A 853 42.36 -49.15 62.17
N THR A 854 43.16 -48.78 63.17
CA THR A 854 44.37 -47.96 63.01
C THR A 854 45.51 -48.74 62.35
N GLU A 855 45.69 -50.02 62.68
CA GLU A 855 46.75 -50.88 62.12
C GLU A 855 46.45 -51.30 60.68
N VAL A 856 45.19 -51.67 60.39
CA VAL A 856 44.71 -51.98 59.03
C VAL A 856 44.79 -50.74 58.14
N SER A 857 44.39 -49.58 58.67
CA SER A 857 44.55 -48.30 57.99
C SER A 857 46.01 -48.01 57.68
N THR A 858 46.91 -48.04 58.68
CA THR A 858 48.35 -47.77 58.49
C THR A 858 49.02 -48.71 57.49
N ALA A 859 48.59 -49.97 57.43
CA ALA A 859 49.13 -50.98 56.51
C ALA A 859 48.59 -50.84 55.08
N LEU A 860 47.38 -50.30 54.88
CA LEU A 860 46.87 -49.92 53.55
C LEU A 860 47.47 -48.59 53.07
N HIS A 861 47.77 -47.65 53.99
CA HIS A 861 48.34 -46.34 53.67
C HIS A 861 49.73 -46.39 53.02
N ASN A 862 50.54 -47.43 53.30
CA ASN A 862 51.91 -47.54 52.78
C ASN A 862 52.04 -48.51 51.59
N LEU A 863 50.99 -49.24 51.23
CA LEU A 863 51.04 -50.32 50.25
C LEU A 863 51.27 -49.79 48.83
N VAL A 864 52.32 -50.24 48.17
CA VAL A 864 52.68 -49.85 46.79
C VAL A 864 52.57 -51.06 45.86
N PHE A 865 51.84 -50.94 44.76
CA PHE A 865 51.78 -51.98 43.71
C PHE A 865 52.56 -51.54 42.46
N GLN A 866 53.55 -52.33 42.03
CA GLN A 866 54.33 -52.10 40.81
C GLN A 866 53.92 -53.12 39.72
N PRO A 867 53.25 -52.70 38.62
CA PRO A 867 52.89 -53.61 37.53
C PRO A 867 54.12 -53.98 36.67
N GLY A 868 54.30 -55.28 36.40
CA GLY A 868 55.27 -55.82 35.45
C GLY A 868 54.78 -55.65 34.02
N GLY A 869 55.56 -54.95 33.20
CA GLY A 869 55.18 -54.60 31.83
C GLY A 869 55.03 -55.82 30.92
N SER A 870 53.82 -56.09 30.42
CA SER A 870 53.54 -56.77 29.13
C SER A 870 52.04 -57.09 28.88
N GLY A 871 51.09 -56.56 29.66
CA GLY A 871 49.65 -56.76 29.41
C GLY A 871 49.07 -55.80 28.37
N SER A 872 48.19 -56.30 27.50
CA SER A 872 47.41 -55.59 26.46
C SER A 872 46.36 -54.60 27.03
N ALA A 873 46.64 -53.96 28.16
CA ALA A 873 45.75 -53.01 28.80
C ALA A 873 46.05 -51.59 28.28
N THR A 874 45.05 -50.97 27.66
CA THR A 874 45.14 -49.60 27.15
C THR A 874 44.90 -48.54 28.23
N THR A 875 44.50 -48.93 29.45
CA THR A 875 44.13 -48.00 30.54
C THR A 875 44.37 -48.60 31.95
N VAL A 876 44.78 -47.78 32.92
CA VAL A 876 45.00 -48.15 34.35
C VAL A 876 43.94 -47.47 35.23
N LYS A 877 43.24 -48.21 36.10
CA LYS A 877 42.15 -47.68 36.96
C LYS A 877 42.47 -47.81 38.46
N LEU A 878 42.33 -46.74 39.24
CA LEU A 878 42.51 -46.71 40.69
C LEU A 878 41.53 -45.72 41.35
N VAL A 879 40.81 -46.15 42.38
CA VAL A 879 39.78 -45.36 43.09
C VAL A 879 39.98 -45.50 44.59
N LEU A 880 40.12 -44.39 45.30
CA LEU A 880 40.22 -44.34 46.77
C LEU A 880 38.81 -44.35 47.40
N SER A 881 38.63 -45.09 48.48
CA SER A 881 37.38 -45.15 49.25
C SER A 881 37.66 -45.33 50.74
N ASN A 882 36.85 -44.72 51.61
CA ASN A 882 36.93 -44.81 53.09
C ASN A 882 38.28 -44.37 53.67
N GLU A 883 38.66 -43.14 53.36
CA GLU A 883 39.98 -42.60 53.67
C GLU A 883 39.98 -41.82 55.00
N ALA A 884 41.00 -42.08 55.84
CA ALA A 884 41.15 -41.44 57.16
C ALA A 884 42.09 -40.21 57.16
N ALA A 885 42.96 -40.08 56.15
CA ALA A 885 43.92 -38.99 55.98
C ALA A 885 44.23 -38.76 54.49
N PRO A 886 44.57 -37.54 54.04
CA PRO A 886 44.84 -37.27 52.63
C PRO A 886 46.01 -38.08 52.03
N LEU A 887 45.87 -38.53 50.79
CA LEU A 887 46.87 -39.31 50.07
C LEU A 887 47.46 -38.58 48.84
N MET A 888 48.65 -39.01 48.42
CA MET A 888 49.23 -38.62 47.12
C MET A 888 49.23 -39.82 46.18
N LEU A 889 48.50 -39.69 45.07
CA LEU A 889 48.36 -40.72 44.05
C LEU A 889 49.12 -40.32 42.79
N GLN A 890 50.18 -41.05 42.45
CA GLN A 890 50.98 -40.82 41.25
C GLN A 890 51.36 -42.13 40.59
N LEU A 891 50.98 -42.28 39.32
CA LEU A 891 51.39 -43.41 38.47
C LEU A 891 52.13 -42.84 37.25
N ASN A 892 53.44 -43.09 37.14
CA ASN A 892 54.24 -42.60 36.00
C ASN A 892 54.20 -43.62 34.86
N THR A 893 53.21 -43.52 33.97
CA THR A 893 53.10 -44.35 32.77
C THR A 893 52.61 -43.53 31.56
N THR A 894 52.82 -44.05 30.35
CA THR A 894 52.30 -43.50 29.09
C THR A 894 50.92 -44.05 28.74
N LEU A 895 50.40 -45.02 29.50
CA LEU A 895 49.04 -45.52 29.36
C LEU A 895 48.04 -44.51 29.91
N ASN A 896 46.83 -44.49 29.35
CA ASN A 896 45.71 -43.71 29.90
C ASN A 896 45.40 -44.16 31.33
N GLN A 897 45.05 -43.23 32.20
CA GLN A 897 44.76 -43.51 33.61
C GLN A 897 43.33 -43.11 33.97
N TYR A 898 42.74 -43.76 34.97
CA TYR A 898 41.51 -43.35 35.64
C TYR A 898 41.80 -43.34 37.15
N LEU A 899 42.11 -42.17 37.69
CA LEU A 899 42.54 -41.99 39.08
C LEU A 899 41.48 -41.20 39.85
N VAL A 900 40.97 -41.72 40.96
CA VAL A 900 39.90 -41.08 41.73
C VAL A 900 40.28 -41.00 43.22
N GLY A 901 40.19 -39.79 43.78
CA GLY A 901 40.42 -39.48 45.19
C GLY A 901 39.25 -39.84 46.09
N GLY A 902 39.49 -39.80 47.40
CA GLY A 902 38.59 -40.27 48.44
C GLY A 902 37.80 -39.17 49.11
N SER A 903 37.57 -39.36 50.42
CA SER A 903 36.87 -38.39 51.26
C SER A 903 37.77 -37.27 51.79
N GLN A 904 39.09 -37.38 51.60
CA GLN A 904 40.07 -36.41 52.07
C GLN A 904 40.63 -35.56 50.89
N ALA A 905 41.51 -34.60 51.19
CA ALA A 905 42.02 -33.63 50.23
C ALA A 905 43.29 -34.13 49.52
N ASP A 906 43.13 -34.98 48.52
CA ASP A 906 44.22 -35.77 47.92
C ASP A 906 45.02 -35.01 46.86
N THR A 907 46.27 -35.41 46.62
CA THR A 907 47.05 -34.94 45.47
C THR A 907 47.16 -36.05 44.42
N ILE A 908 46.47 -35.89 43.29
CA ILE A 908 46.44 -36.86 42.20
C ILE A 908 47.21 -36.30 41.00
N MET A 909 48.21 -37.06 40.54
CA MET A 909 49.06 -36.70 39.41
C MET A 909 48.99 -37.77 38.32
N GLY A 910 48.54 -37.35 37.13
CA GLY A 910 48.51 -38.17 35.92
C GLY A 910 49.89 -38.45 35.33
N GLY A 911 49.92 -39.39 34.37
CA GLY A 911 51.05 -39.68 33.50
C GLY A 911 51.04 -38.81 32.24
N THR A 912 51.67 -39.30 31.16
CA THR A 912 51.66 -38.60 29.86
C THR A 912 50.62 -39.17 28.90
N GLY A 913 49.75 -40.07 29.37
CA GLY A 913 48.62 -40.61 28.61
C GLY A 913 47.47 -39.60 28.52
N ALA A 914 46.33 -40.01 27.96
CA ALA A 914 45.07 -39.26 28.08
C ALA A 914 44.32 -39.76 29.32
N ASP A 915 44.51 -39.05 30.42
CA ASP A 915 44.14 -39.49 31.77
C ASP A 915 42.82 -38.87 32.24
N THR A 916 42.04 -39.63 33.00
CA THR A 916 40.88 -39.14 33.76
C THR A 916 41.24 -39.06 35.23
N LEU A 917 41.31 -37.86 35.79
CA LEU A 917 41.67 -37.60 37.18
C LEU A 917 40.47 -37.02 37.92
N GLN A 918 40.09 -37.57 39.07
CA GLN A 918 38.95 -37.10 39.86
C GLN A 918 39.33 -36.89 41.32
N SER A 919 38.98 -35.76 41.93
CA SER A 919 39.42 -35.41 43.30
C SER A 919 38.71 -36.18 44.43
N GLY A 920 37.53 -36.75 44.16
CA GLY A 920 36.67 -37.29 45.23
C GLY A 920 35.96 -36.20 46.05
N SER A 921 35.25 -36.60 47.12
CA SER A 921 34.39 -35.70 47.90
C SER A 921 35.16 -34.72 48.79
N GLY A 922 36.41 -35.02 49.15
CA GLY A 922 37.26 -34.16 49.99
C GLY A 922 37.94 -33.01 49.25
N GLY A 923 37.96 -33.02 47.92
CA GLY A 923 38.69 -32.04 47.10
C GLY A 923 40.17 -32.39 46.98
N GLY A 924 41.05 -31.40 46.81
CA GLY A 924 42.50 -31.62 46.76
C GLY A 924 43.19 -30.99 45.55
N VAL A 925 44.21 -31.65 44.99
CA VAL A 925 45.01 -31.16 43.86
C VAL A 925 45.01 -32.18 42.73
N LEU A 926 44.57 -31.77 41.54
CA LEU A 926 44.67 -32.58 40.32
C LEU A 926 45.74 -31.96 39.41
N LYS A 927 46.73 -32.76 38.98
CA LYS A 927 47.75 -32.32 38.01
C LYS A 927 47.83 -33.26 36.81
N ALA A 928 47.55 -32.72 35.64
CA ALA A 928 47.76 -33.37 34.35
C ALA A 928 49.18 -33.09 33.80
N ARG A 929 49.65 -33.96 32.90
CA ARG A 929 50.98 -33.90 32.27
C ARG A 929 50.97 -34.33 30.79
N GLY A 930 49.81 -34.69 30.24
CA GLY A 930 49.62 -35.19 28.87
C GLY A 930 48.71 -34.28 28.04
N SER A 931 48.12 -34.82 26.97
CA SER A 931 47.10 -34.14 26.16
C SER A 931 45.85 -35.01 26.05
N GLY A 932 44.67 -34.41 26.11
CA GLY A 932 43.39 -35.14 26.11
C GLY A 932 42.93 -35.56 27.51
N ASP A 933 43.48 -34.95 28.55
CA ASP A 933 43.18 -35.27 29.94
C ASP A 933 41.78 -34.78 30.35
N LEU A 934 41.08 -35.52 31.20
CA LEU A 934 39.79 -35.17 31.81
C LEU A 934 39.95 -35.03 33.33
N LEU A 935 39.88 -33.80 33.84
CA LEU A 935 39.98 -33.52 35.27
C LEU A 935 38.59 -33.22 35.85
N ILE A 936 38.21 -33.89 36.93
CA ILE A 936 36.86 -33.83 37.53
C ILE A 936 36.97 -33.55 39.04
N GLY A 937 36.44 -32.44 39.52
CA GLY A 937 36.33 -32.17 40.94
C GLY A 937 35.07 -32.76 41.56
N GLY A 938 35.08 -32.91 42.87
CA GLY A 938 33.96 -33.40 43.66
C GLY A 938 33.25 -32.29 44.44
N SER A 939 32.84 -32.60 45.68
CA SER A 939 32.17 -31.63 46.56
C SER A 939 33.11 -30.69 47.32
N GLY A 940 34.37 -31.09 47.49
CA GLY A 940 35.41 -30.28 48.15
C GLY A 940 36.12 -29.35 47.18
N ALA A 941 36.79 -28.31 47.72
CA ALA A 941 37.58 -27.37 46.94
C ALA A 941 38.79 -28.06 46.28
N THR A 942 38.94 -27.87 44.97
CA THR A 942 39.97 -28.54 44.17
C THR A 942 40.85 -27.53 43.44
N LEU A 943 42.16 -27.76 43.47
CA LEU A 943 43.14 -27.06 42.65
C LEU A 943 43.43 -27.89 41.39
N PHE A 944 43.03 -27.40 40.23
CA PHE A 944 43.30 -28.02 38.93
C PHE A 944 44.52 -27.38 38.28
N ASN A 945 45.47 -28.20 37.84
CA ASN A 945 46.54 -27.79 36.94
C ASN A 945 46.55 -28.73 35.73
N ASP A 946 46.30 -28.18 34.55
CA ASP A 946 46.18 -28.89 33.27
C ASP A 946 47.53 -29.31 32.65
N GLY A 947 48.62 -28.63 33.01
CA GLY A 947 49.94 -28.93 32.43
C GLY A 947 50.11 -28.36 31.03
N ASP A 948 50.82 -29.08 30.15
CA ASP A 948 51.28 -28.55 28.85
C ASP A 948 50.36 -28.89 27.65
N GLY A 949 49.33 -29.72 27.84
CA GLY A 949 48.43 -30.20 26.77
C GLY A 949 46.96 -29.90 27.04
N ALA A 950 46.17 -29.88 25.96
CA ALA A 950 44.74 -29.54 26.04
C ALA A 950 43.96 -30.53 26.92
N ALA A 951 43.15 -30.01 27.84
CA ALA A 951 42.39 -30.77 28.82
C ALA A 951 40.89 -30.41 28.83
N THR A 952 40.07 -31.33 29.32
CA THR A 952 38.68 -31.08 29.71
C THR A 952 38.59 -31.02 31.23
N ILE A 953 38.16 -29.90 31.79
CA ILE A 953 38.07 -29.70 33.25
C ILE A 953 36.62 -29.55 33.66
N ARG A 954 36.21 -30.24 34.72
CA ARG A 954 34.88 -30.14 35.34
C ARG A 954 35.04 -29.86 36.84
N GLY A 955 34.72 -28.65 37.30
CA GLY A 955 34.98 -28.20 38.68
C GLY A 955 34.28 -29.01 39.78
N GLY A 956 33.03 -29.44 39.56
CA GLY A 956 32.25 -30.09 40.62
C GLY A 956 31.58 -29.06 41.55
N GLN A 957 31.11 -29.44 42.73
CA GLN A 957 30.34 -28.54 43.61
C GLN A 957 31.21 -27.65 44.50
N GLY A 958 32.53 -27.83 44.48
CA GLY A 958 33.49 -27.10 45.32
C GLY A 958 33.77 -25.67 44.85
N ARG A 959 34.39 -24.87 45.73
CA ARG A 959 35.02 -23.60 45.35
C ARG A 959 36.42 -23.88 44.84
N ASP A 960 36.56 -23.97 43.52
CA ASP A 960 37.77 -24.50 42.91
C ASP A 960 38.73 -23.39 42.46
N THR A 961 40.00 -23.75 42.30
CA THR A 961 41.00 -22.93 41.62
C THR A 961 41.45 -23.69 40.37
N ILE A 962 41.18 -23.16 39.20
CA ILE A 962 41.52 -23.77 37.91
C ILE A 962 42.62 -22.95 37.25
N ASN A 963 43.82 -23.52 37.19
CA ASN A 963 44.93 -22.95 36.43
C ASN A 963 45.03 -23.66 35.10
N ALA A 964 44.56 -23.00 34.04
CA ALA A 964 44.66 -23.47 32.67
C ALA A 964 45.87 -22.83 31.98
N SER A 965 47.00 -23.51 32.07
CA SER A 965 48.29 -23.10 31.53
C SER A 965 48.52 -23.55 30.08
N ALA A 966 47.78 -24.58 29.61
CA ALA A 966 47.74 -24.99 28.23
C ALA A 966 46.69 -24.20 27.43
N GLY A 967 46.72 -24.38 26.10
CA GLY A 967 45.76 -23.81 25.17
C GLY A 967 44.83 -24.87 24.58
N ARG A 968 43.59 -24.47 24.29
CA ARG A 968 42.46 -25.30 23.80
C ARG A 968 41.81 -26.18 24.87
N ASP A 969 41.79 -25.72 26.11
CA ASP A 969 41.06 -26.40 27.19
C ASP A 969 39.55 -26.15 27.11
N THR A 970 38.77 -27.15 27.49
CA THR A 970 37.32 -27.01 27.72
C THR A 970 37.05 -27.10 29.21
N ILE A 971 36.64 -25.99 29.81
CA ILE A 971 36.48 -25.86 31.27
C ILE A 971 35.01 -25.66 31.57
N VAL A 972 34.47 -26.42 32.51
CA VAL A 972 33.12 -26.25 33.05
C VAL A 972 33.25 -26.15 34.56
N THR A 973 33.03 -24.97 35.12
CA THR A 973 32.95 -24.81 36.58
C THR A 973 31.66 -25.45 37.10
N GLY A 974 31.53 -25.64 38.40
CA GLY A 974 30.24 -25.99 38.99
C GLY A 974 29.56 -24.84 39.69
N SER A 975 28.73 -25.15 40.68
CA SER A 975 27.75 -24.20 41.22
C SER A 975 28.33 -23.20 42.23
N ALA A 976 29.45 -23.52 42.88
CA ALA A 976 30.11 -22.65 43.85
C ALA A 976 31.15 -21.74 43.18
N GLY A 977 31.38 -20.56 43.78
CA GLY A 977 32.26 -19.54 43.20
C GLY A 977 33.73 -19.96 43.15
N SER A 978 34.22 -20.19 41.94
CA SER A 978 35.55 -20.69 41.61
C SER A 978 36.43 -19.60 40.99
N GLN A 979 37.75 -19.75 41.09
CA GLN A 979 38.73 -18.91 40.40
C GLN A 979 39.28 -19.65 39.18
N VAL A 980 39.23 -19.02 38.01
CA VAL A 980 39.74 -19.60 36.75
C VAL A 980 40.79 -18.67 36.16
N ASN A 981 42.02 -19.15 36.02
CA ASN A 981 43.13 -18.44 35.40
C ASN A 981 43.42 -19.04 34.02
N LEU A 982 43.23 -18.26 32.96
CA LEU A 982 43.50 -18.67 31.57
C LEU A 982 44.81 -18.03 31.10
N SER A 983 45.89 -18.80 31.04
CA SER A 983 47.24 -18.31 30.73
C SER A 983 47.73 -18.60 29.30
N ALA A 984 46.91 -19.24 28.46
CA ALA A 984 47.19 -19.43 27.03
C ALA A 984 45.94 -19.19 26.16
N ALA A 985 46.10 -19.31 24.84
CA ALA A 985 45.03 -19.07 23.87
C ALA A 985 44.19 -20.33 23.55
N GLY A 986 42.94 -20.12 23.18
CA GLY A 986 42.04 -21.13 22.63
C GLY A 986 41.13 -21.80 23.67
N ASN A 987 41.17 -21.37 24.93
CA ASN A 987 40.42 -22.00 26.02
C ASN A 987 38.96 -21.53 25.99
N VAL A 988 38.05 -22.46 26.30
CA VAL A 988 36.61 -22.23 26.42
C VAL A 988 36.18 -22.52 27.85
N ALA A 989 35.75 -21.51 28.60
CA ALA A 989 35.34 -21.64 29.99
C ALA A 989 33.83 -21.39 30.17
N TRP A 990 33.08 -22.41 30.59
CA TRP A 990 31.67 -22.33 30.96
C TRP A 990 31.55 -22.16 32.48
N SER A 991 31.24 -20.93 32.89
CA SER A 991 31.03 -20.56 34.29
C SER A 991 29.58 -20.82 34.70
N LYS A 992 29.35 -21.76 35.63
CA LYS A 992 28.01 -22.08 36.17
C LYS A 992 27.74 -21.45 37.54
N GLY A 993 28.79 -21.06 38.27
CA GLY A 993 28.71 -20.47 39.61
C GLY A 993 28.94 -18.97 39.60
N ALA A 994 29.08 -18.37 40.79
CA ALA A 994 29.55 -17.00 40.93
C ALA A 994 31.09 -16.94 40.83
N ASP A 995 31.62 -17.17 39.62
CA ASP A 995 33.04 -17.41 39.39
C ASP A 995 33.82 -16.13 39.04
N THR A 996 35.11 -16.14 39.35
CA THR A 996 36.08 -15.13 38.90
C THR A 996 36.95 -15.72 37.80
N VAL A 997 36.93 -15.14 36.60
CA VAL A 997 37.73 -15.60 35.45
C VAL A 997 38.74 -14.53 35.06
N SER A 998 40.04 -14.85 35.15
CA SER A 998 41.14 -13.98 34.76
C SER A 998 41.77 -14.47 33.45
N VAL A 999 41.71 -13.66 32.40
CA VAL A 999 42.35 -13.94 31.11
C VAL A 999 43.69 -13.24 31.06
N MET A 1000 44.77 -14.00 31.23
CA MET A 1000 46.12 -13.46 31.35
C MET A 1000 46.83 -13.37 30.00
N ALA A 1001 46.58 -14.28 29.06
CA ALA A 1001 47.14 -14.25 27.72
C ALA A 1001 46.26 -14.98 26.69
N GLY A 1002 46.37 -14.59 25.42
CA GLY A 1002 45.79 -15.30 24.29
C GLY A 1002 44.30 -15.04 24.09
N ALA A 1003 43.78 -15.53 22.96
CA ALA A 1003 42.37 -15.37 22.61
C ALA A 1003 41.52 -16.49 23.21
N ASN A 1004 40.54 -16.16 24.04
CA ASN A 1004 39.76 -17.14 24.82
C ASN A 1004 38.24 -16.86 24.74
N THR A 1005 37.43 -17.88 24.99
CA THR A 1005 35.97 -17.77 25.06
C THR A 1005 35.48 -18.07 26.47
N ILE A 1006 34.66 -17.18 27.04
CA ILE A 1006 34.04 -17.36 28.34
C ILE A 1006 32.53 -17.35 28.14
N VAL A 1007 31.83 -18.33 28.72
CA VAL A 1007 30.37 -18.40 28.72
C VAL A 1007 29.86 -18.35 30.15
N GLY A 1008 29.13 -17.29 30.51
CA GLY A 1008 28.43 -17.16 31.78
C GLY A 1008 27.09 -17.90 31.73
N ALA A 1009 27.05 -19.14 32.19
CA ALA A 1009 25.91 -20.06 32.12
C ALA A 1009 25.16 -20.23 33.45
N GLY A 1010 25.40 -19.37 34.44
CA GLY A 1010 24.83 -19.46 35.80
C GLY A 1010 25.02 -18.21 36.66
N GLY A 1011 25.48 -18.33 37.91
CA GLY A 1011 25.57 -17.24 38.90
C GLY A 1011 26.42 -16.02 38.50
N ALA A 1012 26.59 -15.04 39.41
CA ALA A 1012 27.25 -13.77 39.11
C ALA A 1012 28.72 -13.95 38.69
N THR A 1013 29.03 -13.82 37.39
CA THR A 1013 30.39 -14.03 36.85
C THR A 1013 31.18 -12.73 36.83
N TYR A 1014 32.40 -12.72 37.36
CA TYR A 1014 33.35 -11.59 37.28
C TYR A 1014 34.53 -11.96 36.36
N ALA A 1015 34.60 -11.35 35.18
CA ALA A 1015 35.68 -11.60 34.22
C ALA A 1015 36.62 -10.40 34.10
N THR A 1016 37.93 -10.62 34.21
CA THR A 1016 38.97 -9.61 33.96
C THR A 1016 39.84 -10.03 32.79
N ILE A 1017 40.00 -9.14 31.81
CA ILE A 1017 40.79 -9.41 30.60
C ILE A 1017 42.06 -8.55 30.64
N SER A 1018 43.24 -9.17 30.55
CA SER A 1018 44.52 -8.44 30.54
C SER A 1018 44.76 -7.68 29.23
N SER A 1019 45.71 -6.75 29.27
CA SER A 1019 45.76 -5.56 28.41
C SER A 1019 45.90 -5.78 26.90
N ASN A 1020 46.11 -6.98 26.35
CA ASN A 1020 46.28 -7.16 24.90
C ASN A 1020 45.55 -8.39 24.31
N ASN A 1021 44.56 -8.96 25.01
CA ASN A 1021 43.93 -10.22 24.59
C ASN A 1021 42.64 -9.99 23.78
N VAL A 1022 42.37 -10.92 22.84
CA VAL A 1022 41.11 -10.96 22.08
C VAL A 1022 40.16 -11.97 22.74
N THR A 1023 39.16 -11.51 23.48
CA THR A 1023 38.30 -12.40 24.26
C THR A 1023 36.86 -12.30 23.80
N THR A 1024 36.18 -13.44 23.67
CA THR A 1024 34.72 -13.50 23.48
C THR A 1024 34.05 -13.86 24.80
N PHE A 1025 33.16 -13.01 25.31
CA PHE A 1025 32.31 -13.30 26.45
C PHE A 1025 30.87 -13.50 25.99
N ILE A 1026 30.23 -14.59 26.40
CA ILE A 1026 28.84 -14.91 26.06
C ILE A 1026 28.07 -15.12 27.36
N GLN A 1027 27.20 -14.20 27.71
CA GLN A 1027 26.28 -14.37 28.82
C GLN A 1027 25.06 -15.15 28.34
N LYS A 1028 24.69 -16.22 29.07
CA LYS A 1028 23.48 -17.01 28.84
C LYS A 1028 22.35 -16.61 29.79
N THR A 1029 22.66 -16.55 31.09
CA THR A 1029 21.75 -16.24 32.21
C THR A 1029 22.53 -15.62 33.37
N GLY A 1030 21.86 -14.91 34.29
CA GLY A 1030 22.49 -14.32 35.49
C GLY A 1030 23.13 -12.93 35.29
N ALA A 1031 23.61 -12.30 36.37
CA ALA A 1031 24.35 -11.04 36.28
C ALA A 1031 25.82 -11.32 35.93
N SER A 1032 26.50 -10.44 35.20
CA SER A 1032 27.94 -10.60 34.93
C SER A 1032 28.63 -9.24 34.90
N THR A 1033 29.82 -9.16 35.48
CA THR A 1033 30.70 -8.00 35.37
C THR A 1033 31.92 -8.39 34.54
N VAL A 1034 32.19 -7.63 33.49
CA VAL A 1034 33.29 -7.87 32.57
C VAL A 1034 34.13 -6.60 32.47
N VAL A 1035 35.38 -6.71 32.89
CA VAL A 1035 36.38 -5.65 32.76
C VAL A 1035 37.24 -5.98 31.55
N GLY A 1036 37.08 -5.20 30.48
CA GLY A 1036 37.86 -5.32 29.25
C GLY A 1036 39.35 -5.01 29.44
N GLY A 1037 40.17 -5.44 28.50
CA GLY A 1037 41.59 -5.04 28.41
C GLY A 1037 41.78 -3.95 27.35
N ASN A 1038 43.03 -3.71 26.92
CA ASN A 1038 43.31 -2.81 25.77
C ASN A 1038 43.27 -3.58 24.43
N GLY A 1039 43.00 -4.90 24.44
CA GLY A 1039 42.74 -5.71 23.25
C GLY A 1039 41.27 -5.65 22.82
N VAL A 1040 40.90 -6.30 21.70
CA VAL A 1040 39.51 -6.35 21.21
C VAL A 1040 38.69 -7.34 22.03
N ALA A 1041 37.73 -6.87 22.83
CA ALA A 1041 36.73 -7.75 23.45
C ALA A 1041 35.45 -7.81 22.62
N THR A 1042 34.83 -8.98 22.53
CA THR A 1042 33.47 -9.16 22.01
C THR A 1042 32.57 -9.73 23.10
N VAL A 1043 31.47 -9.06 23.41
CA VAL A 1043 30.54 -9.44 24.47
C VAL A 1043 29.16 -9.66 23.88
N PHE A 1044 28.55 -10.82 24.12
CA PHE A 1044 27.17 -11.15 23.75
C PHE A 1044 26.35 -11.39 25.02
N GLY A 1045 25.17 -10.78 25.16
CA GLY A 1045 24.20 -11.11 26.22
C GLY A 1045 23.00 -11.89 25.69
N THR A 1046 22.40 -12.81 26.45
CA THR A 1046 21.18 -13.53 26.02
C THR A 1046 20.04 -13.56 27.05
N GLY A 1047 19.92 -12.52 27.89
CA GLY A 1047 18.70 -12.27 28.69
C GLY A 1047 18.88 -11.85 30.16
N GLY A 1048 20.11 -11.60 30.64
CA GLY A 1048 20.37 -11.05 31.99
C GLY A 1048 21.12 -9.71 31.97
N THR A 1049 21.62 -9.27 33.13
CA THR A 1049 22.36 -8.00 33.30
C THR A 1049 23.86 -8.18 33.06
N VAL A 1050 24.47 -7.35 32.21
CA VAL A 1050 25.93 -7.32 31.99
C VAL A 1050 26.49 -5.93 32.30
N ASP A 1051 27.39 -5.83 33.27
CA ASP A 1051 28.20 -4.64 33.53
C ASP A 1051 29.51 -4.75 32.74
N TYR A 1052 29.71 -3.95 31.70
CA TYR A 1052 30.91 -3.95 30.88
C TYR A 1052 31.71 -2.66 31.05
N THR A 1053 32.99 -2.76 31.42
CA THR A 1053 33.92 -1.63 31.48
C THR A 1053 34.98 -1.74 30.38
N ALA A 1054 35.03 -0.78 29.47
CA ALA A 1054 36.02 -0.71 28.40
C ALA A 1054 37.33 -0.08 28.89
N ASN A 1055 38.49 -0.67 28.55
CA ASN A 1055 39.83 -0.16 28.95
C ASN A 1055 40.73 0.21 27.75
N GLY A 1056 40.16 0.56 26.59
CA GLY A 1056 40.87 1.22 25.49
C GLY A 1056 41.13 0.37 24.24
N GLY A 1057 40.49 -0.79 24.13
CA GLY A 1057 40.37 -1.59 22.90
C GLY A 1057 39.26 -1.10 21.97
N ARG A 1058 39.15 -1.72 20.77
CA ARG A 1058 37.97 -1.59 19.90
C ARG A 1058 36.97 -2.68 20.27
N ASP A 1059 36.18 -2.41 21.30
CA ASP A 1059 35.29 -3.41 21.87
C ASP A 1059 33.94 -3.45 21.15
N LEU A 1060 33.38 -4.65 21.01
CA LEU A 1060 32.04 -4.89 20.46
C LEU A 1060 31.15 -5.51 21.55
N VAL A 1061 30.03 -4.86 21.84
CA VAL A 1061 29.02 -5.37 22.78
C VAL A 1061 27.69 -5.54 22.07
N VAL A 1062 27.07 -6.71 22.20
CA VAL A 1062 25.77 -7.03 21.62
C VAL A 1062 24.85 -7.50 22.74
N ALA A 1063 23.88 -6.68 23.10
CA ALA A 1063 22.85 -7.02 24.07
C ALA A 1063 21.77 -7.90 23.42
N GLY A 1064 21.46 -9.05 24.02
CA GLY A 1064 20.41 -9.95 23.53
C GLY A 1064 19.00 -9.50 23.90
N THR A 1065 18.01 -10.19 23.33
CA THR A 1065 16.59 -9.90 23.51
C THR A 1065 16.20 -9.82 24.99
N GLY A 1066 15.68 -8.66 25.43
CA GLY A 1066 15.22 -8.43 26.81
C GLY A 1066 16.30 -8.30 27.89
N GLY A 1067 17.60 -8.31 27.54
CA GLY A 1067 18.70 -8.13 28.51
C GLY A 1067 18.99 -6.66 28.83
N THR A 1068 19.64 -6.43 29.98
CA THR A 1068 20.16 -5.09 30.36
C THR A 1068 21.67 -5.10 30.28
N VAL A 1069 22.29 -4.09 29.69
CA VAL A 1069 23.74 -3.94 29.69
C VAL A 1069 24.10 -2.55 30.19
N ASN A 1070 24.89 -2.49 31.26
CA ASN A 1070 25.48 -1.27 31.79
C ASN A 1070 26.89 -1.13 31.20
N LEU A 1071 27.10 -0.13 30.35
CA LEU A 1071 28.35 0.07 29.63
C LEU A 1071 29.09 1.27 30.20
N PHE A 1072 30.37 1.08 30.53
CA PHE A 1072 31.26 2.14 30.98
C PHE A 1072 32.35 2.34 29.93
N GLY A 1073 32.36 3.51 29.30
CA GLY A 1073 33.32 3.87 28.26
C GLY A 1073 34.74 4.04 28.78
N SER A 1074 35.69 4.21 27.87
CA SER A 1074 37.11 4.39 28.20
C SER A 1074 37.51 5.87 28.19
N THR A 1075 38.64 6.20 28.80
CA THR A 1075 39.27 7.53 28.70
C THR A 1075 40.21 7.66 27.50
N THR A 1076 40.62 6.54 26.88
CA THR A 1076 41.56 6.48 25.75
C THR A 1076 41.25 5.27 24.88
N GLY A 1077 41.20 5.40 23.55
CA GLY A 1077 41.06 4.24 22.63
C GLY A 1077 40.20 4.49 21.39
N PRO A 1078 40.09 3.52 20.46
CA PRO A 1078 39.37 3.64 19.18
C PRO A 1078 37.83 3.54 19.26
N GLY A 1079 37.24 3.70 20.44
CA GLY A 1079 35.79 3.70 20.68
C GLY A 1079 35.18 2.30 20.86
N LEU A 1080 34.24 2.20 21.80
CA LEU A 1080 33.31 1.09 22.06
C LEU A 1080 32.17 1.13 21.03
N LEU A 1081 31.80 -0.04 20.51
CA LEU A 1081 30.63 -0.22 19.65
C LEU A 1081 29.62 -1.15 20.34
N ALA A 1082 28.41 -0.66 20.59
CA ALA A 1082 27.36 -1.41 21.26
C ALA A 1082 26.04 -1.47 20.46
N PHE A 1083 25.42 -2.65 20.40
CA PHE A 1083 24.13 -2.89 19.74
C PHE A 1083 23.11 -3.55 20.67
N GLY A 1084 21.86 -3.08 20.63
CA GLY A 1084 20.71 -3.68 21.29
C GLY A 1084 19.90 -4.57 20.35
N ALA A 1085 19.57 -5.79 20.78
CA ALA A 1085 18.54 -6.62 20.15
C ALA A 1085 17.13 -6.25 20.64
N SER A 1086 16.12 -7.06 20.31
CA SER A 1086 14.73 -6.68 20.56
C SER A 1086 14.41 -6.52 22.05
N GLY A 1087 13.98 -5.33 22.47
CA GLY A 1087 13.62 -5.04 23.87
C GLY A 1087 14.81 -5.01 24.86
N ALA A 1088 16.05 -4.88 24.39
CA ALA A 1088 17.23 -4.73 25.25
C ALA A 1088 17.31 -3.33 25.90
N VAL A 1089 17.88 -3.23 27.10
CA VAL A 1089 18.17 -1.95 27.76
C VAL A 1089 19.67 -1.70 27.73
N LEU A 1090 20.10 -0.56 27.18
CA LEU A 1090 21.51 -0.13 27.14
C LEU A 1090 21.69 1.12 28.01
N ASP A 1091 22.40 0.99 29.13
CA ASP A 1091 22.73 2.10 30.02
C ASP A 1091 24.22 2.44 29.89
N TYR A 1092 24.54 3.48 29.13
CA TYR A 1092 25.91 3.89 28.81
C TYR A 1092 26.37 5.09 29.66
N THR A 1093 27.56 4.99 30.25
CA THR A 1093 28.27 6.10 30.90
C THR A 1093 29.60 6.36 30.17
N GLY A 1094 29.72 7.51 29.52
CA GLY A 1094 30.91 7.89 28.76
C GLY A 1094 32.01 8.49 29.61
N HIS A 1095 33.27 8.24 29.20
CA HIS A 1095 34.48 8.71 29.89
C HIS A 1095 35.47 9.45 28.96
N GLY A 1096 35.03 9.89 27.78
CA GLY A 1096 35.78 10.79 26.89
C GLY A 1096 36.19 10.22 25.52
N SER A 1097 36.11 8.90 25.30
CA SER A 1097 36.27 8.30 23.97
C SER A 1097 35.08 8.57 23.03
N SER A 1098 35.31 8.46 21.72
CA SER A 1098 34.26 8.50 20.68
C SER A 1098 33.62 7.13 20.53
N ASP A 1099 32.50 6.92 21.22
CA ASP A 1099 31.80 5.62 21.26
C ASP A 1099 30.54 5.62 20.39
N THR A 1100 30.10 4.43 19.97
CA THR A 1100 28.88 4.23 19.18
C THR A 1100 27.91 3.30 19.90
N ILE A 1101 26.73 3.80 20.26
CA ILE A 1101 25.70 3.03 20.98
C ILE A 1101 24.43 3.02 20.15
N ILE A 1102 23.89 1.84 19.82
CA ILE A 1102 22.71 1.67 18.96
C ILE A 1102 21.67 0.78 19.64
N GLY A 1103 20.49 1.33 19.95
CA GLY A 1103 19.45 0.72 20.78
C GLY A 1103 18.61 -0.40 20.18
N GLY A 1104 18.57 -0.54 18.86
CA GLY A 1104 17.66 -1.49 18.19
C GLY A 1104 16.19 -1.17 18.47
N THR A 1105 15.42 -2.12 19.03
CA THR A 1105 14.01 -1.88 19.42
C THR A 1105 13.81 -1.65 20.91
N GLY A 1106 14.87 -1.61 21.72
CA GLY A 1106 14.78 -1.38 23.16
C GLY A 1106 15.17 0.04 23.59
N SER A 1107 15.34 0.28 24.88
CA SER A 1107 15.60 1.63 25.42
C SER A 1107 17.10 1.89 25.64
N VAL A 1108 17.52 3.11 25.37
CA VAL A 1108 18.90 3.59 25.54
C VAL A 1108 18.95 4.76 26.52
N SER A 1109 19.81 4.65 27.52
CA SER A 1109 20.21 5.74 28.39
C SER A 1109 21.69 6.03 28.17
N VAL A 1110 22.06 7.27 27.88
CA VAL A 1110 23.46 7.70 27.75
C VAL A 1110 23.69 8.87 28.69
N SER A 1111 24.67 8.71 29.57
CA SER A 1111 25.20 9.77 30.43
C SER A 1111 26.63 10.09 30.00
N SER A 1112 26.94 11.38 29.84
CA SER A 1112 28.28 11.90 29.52
C SER A 1112 28.97 11.28 28.29
N GLY A 1113 28.23 10.93 27.24
CA GLY A 1113 28.81 10.47 25.98
C GLY A 1113 29.60 11.60 25.28
N SER A 1114 30.79 11.35 24.74
CA SER A 1114 31.62 12.38 24.09
C SER A 1114 31.92 12.04 22.63
N ASN A 1115 31.82 13.02 21.72
CA ASN A 1115 32.27 12.92 20.32
C ASN A 1115 31.82 11.62 19.58
N GLY A 1116 30.65 11.09 19.91
CA GLY A 1116 30.21 9.74 19.55
C GLY A 1116 28.89 9.72 18.79
N ILE A 1117 28.43 8.53 18.43
CA ILE A 1117 27.15 8.31 17.74
C ILE A 1117 26.21 7.54 18.67
N TYR A 1118 25.08 8.14 19.00
CA TYR A 1118 24.12 7.57 19.96
C TYR A 1118 22.75 7.46 19.29
N VAL A 1119 22.28 6.24 19.07
CA VAL A 1119 20.99 5.96 18.43
C VAL A 1119 20.10 5.28 19.46
N GLY A 1120 19.07 5.99 19.91
CA GLY A 1120 18.00 5.42 20.73
C GLY A 1120 17.23 4.35 19.95
N GLY A 1121 16.60 3.43 20.68
CA GLY A 1121 15.82 2.38 20.05
C GLY A 1121 14.36 2.77 19.82
N THR A 1122 13.65 1.95 19.05
CA THR A 1122 12.28 2.26 18.61
C THR A 1122 11.20 2.12 19.69
N ALA A 1123 11.51 1.55 20.86
CA ALA A 1123 10.57 1.43 21.98
C ALA A 1123 11.18 1.96 23.29
N GLY A 1124 10.31 2.47 24.16
CA GLY A 1124 10.71 3.15 25.41
C GLY A 1124 11.07 4.62 25.19
N SER A 1125 11.25 5.36 26.29
CA SER A 1125 11.72 6.74 26.28
C SER A 1125 13.25 6.75 26.46
N ASN A 1126 13.98 7.04 25.39
CA ASN A 1126 15.43 7.11 25.40
C ASN A 1126 15.89 8.42 26.05
N MET A 1127 16.94 8.39 26.88
CA MET A 1127 17.51 9.57 27.53
C MET A 1127 18.99 9.67 27.15
N ILE A 1128 19.35 10.59 26.25
CA ILE A 1128 20.71 10.68 25.72
C ILE A 1128 21.30 12.05 26.03
N LEU A 1129 22.36 12.07 26.84
CA LEU A 1129 23.18 13.25 27.12
C LEU A 1129 24.57 13.10 26.47
N ALA A 1130 24.83 13.89 25.43
CA ALA A 1130 26.07 13.90 24.68
C ALA A 1130 26.88 15.21 24.84
N THR A 1131 28.18 15.15 24.59
CA THR A 1131 29.11 16.28 24.68
C THR A 1131 30.09 16.31 23.50
N GLY A 1132 30.62 17.49 23.18
CA GLY A 1132 31.60 17.68 22.10
C GLY A 1132 30.94 17.74 20.72
N ASP A 1133 31.42 16.92 19.78
CA ASP A 1133 30.93 16.79 18.41
C ASP A 1133 30.20 15.44 18.22
N ALA A 1134 29.00 15.32 18.81
CA ALA A 1134 28.24 14.07 18.83
C ALA A 1134 27.01 14.09 17.91
N THR A 1135 26.65 12.91 17.39
CA THR A 1135 25.41 12.69 16.63
C THR A 1135 24.45 11.85 17.45
N VAL A 1136 23.25 12.35 17.71
CA VAL A 1136 22.23 11.70 18.54
C VAL A 1136 20.92 11.53 17.77
N LEU A 1137 20.38 10.31 17.72
CA LEU A 1137 19.10 9.99 17.09
C LEU A 1137 18.16 9.41 18.16
N GLY A 1138 16.92 9.91 18.26
CA GLY A 1138 15.97 9.48 19.30
C GLY A 1138 15.37 8.10 19.07
N GLY A 1139 14.86 7.82 17.87
CA GLY A 1139 14.18 6.56 17.57
C GLY A 1139 12.66 6.60 17.81
N GLY A 1140 12.22 6.10 18.97
CA GLY A 1140 10.80 5.94 19.33
C GLY A 1140 10.14 7.22 19.87
N ASN A 1141 9.01 7.06 20.57
CA ASN A 1141 8.21 8.16 21.14
C ASN A 1141 8.60 8.47 22.60
N GLY A 1142 8.75 9.75 22.93
CA GLY A 1142 9.03 10.24 24.28
C GLY A 1142 10.51 10.42 24.60
N ASP A 1143 11.39 10.53 23.59
CA ASP A 1143 12.84 10.61 23.84
C ASP A 1143 13.28 12.01 24.29
N VAL A 1144 14.31 12.05 25.14
CA VAL A 1144 14.97 13.26 25.62
C VAL A 1144 16.42 13.25 25.17
N LEU A 1145 16.74 14.10 24.21
CA LEU A 1145 18.06 14.25 23.61
C LEU A 1145 18.67 15.58 24.05
N SER A 1146 19.84 15.53 24.66
CA SER A 1146 20.52 16.72 25.19
C SER A 1146 21.99 16.71 24.78
N SER A 1147 22.50 17.87 24.35
CA SER A 1147 23.91 18.01 23.98
C SER A 1147 24.58 19.26 24.56
N THR A 1148 25.90 19.14 24.82
CA THR A 1148 26.79 20.24 25.23
C THR A 1148 28.07 20.24 24.38
N GLY A 1149 28.79 21.35 24.24
CA GLY A 1149 29.97 21.44 23.34
C GLY A 1149 29.59 21.68 21.87
N SER A 1150 30.55 22.07 21.02
CA SER A 1150 30.29 22.52 19.66
C SER A 1150 30.21 21.38 18.63
N GLY A 1151 29.27 21.46 17.67
CA GLY A 1151 29.21 20.56 16.50
C GLY A 1151 28.12 19.47 16.56
N ASN A 1152 27.32 19.45 17.63
CA ASN A 1152 26.34 18.37 17.83
C ASN A 1152 25.19 18.38 16.82
N VAL A 1153 24.73 17.17 16.47
CA VAL A 1153 23.54 16.92 15.66
C VAL A 1153 22.54 16.10 16.49
N LEU A 1154 21.33 16.62 16.68
CA LEU A 1154 20.22 15.95 17.35
C LEU A 1154 19.11 15.66 16.33
N VAL A 1155 18.65 14.41 16.23
CA VAL A 1155 17.62 14.01 15.27
C VAL A 1155 16.47 13.35 16.02
N ALA A 1156 15.28 13.96 15.94
CA ALA A 1156 14.05 13.39 16.47
C ALA A 1156 13.61 12.17 15.65
N GLY A 1157 13.03 11.19 16.34
CA GLY A 1157 12.41 10.01 15.74
C GLY A 1157 10.90 10.17 15.57
N THR A 1158 10.15 9.09 15.76
CA THR A 1158 8.67 9.11 15.68
C THR A 1158 8.04 9.45 17.02
N GLY A 1159 7.08 10.37 17.09
CA GLY A 1159 6.35 10.73 18.31
C GLY A 1159 6.77 12.07 18.90
N ASN A 1160 6.52 12.27 20.18
CA ASN A 1160 6.76 13.51 20.90
C ASN A 1160 8.12 13.49 21.58
N GLN A 1161 9.05 14.30 21.09
CA GLN A 1161 10.46 14.27 21.48
C GLN A 1161 10.89 15.58 22.11
N THR A 1162 11.87 15.56 23.02
CA THR A 1162 12.52 16.77 23.54
C THR A 1162 13.98 16.81 23.11
N LEU A 1163 14.38 17.82 22.33
CA LEU A 1163 15.75 18.04 21.87
C LEU A 1163 16.27 19.32 22.55
N THR A 1164 17.42 19.25 23.20
CA THR A 1164 18.01 20.39 23.92
C THR A 1164 19.48 20.58 23.55
N GLY A 1165 19.80 21.72 22.94
CA GLY A 1165 21.16 22.20 22.76
C GLY A 1165 21.51 23.12 23.91
N ALA A 1166 22.53 22.78 24.70
CA ALA A 1166 22.96 23.62 25.82
C ALA A 1166 23.63 24.93 25.35
N ALA A 1167 23.66 25.92 26.25
CA ALA A 1167 24.24 27.25 26.00
C ALA A 1167 25.66 27.19 25.40
N GLY A 1168 25.86 27.84 24.24
CA GLY A 1168 27.18 28.05 23.63
C GLY A 1168 27.55 27.15 22.45
N ASN A 1169 26.61 26.36 21.91
CA ASN A 1169 26.90 25.30 20.96
C ASN A 1169 26.01 25.40 19.72
N GLY A 1170 26.59 25.55 18.52
CA GLY A 1170 25.81 25.60 17.28
C GLY A 1170 25.27 24.22 16.97
N THR A 1171 24.08 23.92 17.47
CA THR A 1171 23.49 22.58 17.42
C THR A 1171 22.54 22.49 16.24
N GLU A 1172 22.67 21.43 15.45
CA GLU A 1172 21.71 21.13 14.39
C GLU A 1172 20.65 20.18 14.94
N MET A 1173 19.38 20.60 14.94
CA MET A 1173 18.25 19.83 15.43
C MET A 1173 17.29 19.51 14.30
N PHE A 1174 17.11 18.23 14.00
CA PHE A 1174 16.19 17.75 12.98
C PHE A 1174 14.89 17.27 13.63
N ALA A 1175 13.76 17.84 13.19
CA ALA A 1175 12.44 17.37 13.59
C ALA A 1175 12.11 16.02 12.94
N GLY A 1176 11.25 15.24 13.61
CA GLY A 1176 10.78 13.93 13.17
C GLY A 1176 9.26 13.89 12.99
N THR A 1177 8.68 12.70 12.87
CA THR A 1177 7.23 12.57 12.68
C THR A 1177 6.51 12.68 14.03
N GLY A 1178 5.95 13.84 14.39
CA GLY A 1178 5.24 14.04 15.66
C GLY A 1178 5.38 15.47 16.19
N ASN A 1179 5.18 15.68 17.50
CA ASN A 1179 5.32 17.00 18.13
C ASN A 1179 6.64 17.10 18.90
N ALA A 1180 7.67 17.71 18.34
CA ALA A 1180 8.94 17.91 19.02
C ALA A 1180 8.99 19.23 19.79
N LEU A 1181 9.61 19.20 20.98
CA LEU A 1181 10.09 20.38 21.70
C LEU A 1181 11.59 20.52 21.46
N MET A 1182 12.00 21.50 20.67
CA MET A 1182 13.39 21.83 20.42
C MET A 1182 13.81 23.06 21.22
N ILE A 1183 14.91 22.98 21.96
CA ILE A 1183 15.40 24.05 22.84
C ILE A 1183 16.81 24.40 22.40
N GLY A 1184 16.94 25.51 21.67
CA GLY A 1184 18.24 26.06 21.29
C GLY A 1184 18.89 26.90 22.37
N SER A 1185 20.06 27.43 22.05
CA SER A 1185 20.79 28.32 22.92
C SER A 1185 20.28 29.76 22.81
N THR A 1186 20.16 30.46 23.94
CA THR A 1186 19.84 31.90 23.95
C THR A 1186 21.05 32.79 23.67
N ASN A 1187 22.19 32.20 23.26
CA ASN A 1187 23.43 32.93 23.02
C ASN A 1187 23.48 33.44 21.58
N SER A 1188 23.27 34.74 21.40
CA SER A 1188 23.24 35.39 20.08
C SER A 1188 24.57 35.39 19.30
N SER A 1189 25.64 34.78 19.83
CA SER A 1189 26.92 34.61 19.13
C SER A 1189 27.08 33.22 18.50
N VAL A 1190 26.10 32.33 18.69
CA VAL A 1190 26.13 30.94 18.25
C VAL A 1190 24.89 30.69 17.40
N VAL A 1191 25.07 30.03 16.26
CA VAL A 1191 23.98 29.73 15.33
C VAL A 1191 23.47 28.33 15.62
N ASP A 1192 22.24 28.24 16.11
CA ASP A 1192 21.48 26.99 16.13
C ASP A 1192 20.72 26.82 14.80
N ALA A 1193 20.60 25.58 14.34
CA ALA A 1193 19.87 25.24 13.13
C ALA A 1193 18.75 24.26 13.44
N PHE A 1194 17.52 24.63 13.10
CA PHE A 1194 16.34 23.78 13.28
C PHE A 1194 15.84 23.35 11.91
N ALA A 1195 15.97 22.05 11.62
CA ALA A 1195 15.77 21.48 10.31
C ALA A 1195 14.47 20.67 10.25
N PHE A 1196 13.73 20.86 9.16
CA PHE A 1196 12.47 20.19 8.86
C PHE A 1196 12.55 19.60 7.45
N ALA A 1197 12.24 18.32 7.31
CA ALA A 1197 12.26 17.62 6.03
C ALA A 1197 10.83 17.41 5.49
N ASN A 1198 10.62 17.78 4.23
CA ASN A 1198 9.30 17.72 3.57
C ASN A 1198 8.73 16.30 3.58
N GLY A 1199 7.55 16.13 4.18
CA GLY A 1199 6.85 14.84 4.30
C GLY A 1199 7.38 13.91 5.39
N GLN A 1200 8.34 14.37 6.20
CA GLN A 1200 8.84 13.69 7.40
C GLN A 1200 8.49 14.45 8.68
N ALA A 1201 8.26 15.76 8.58
CA ALA A 1201 7.61 16.55 9.62
C ALA A 1201 6.08 16.52 9.40
N GLY A 1202 5.29 16.56 10.47
CA GLY A 1202 3.82 16.50 10.35
C GLY A 1202 3.01 16.73 11.62
N GLY A 1203 3.65 17.14 12.72
CA GLY A 1203 2.98 17.50 13.97
C GLY A 1203 3.06 18.99 14.27
N SER A 1204 2.86 19.33 15.54
CA SER A 1204 3.01 20.67 16.12
C SER A 1204 4.34 20.76 16.87
N ASP A 1205 5.37 21.28 16.21
CA ASP A 1205 6.70 21.45 16.80
C ASP A 1205 6.81 22.80 17.51
N THR A 1206 7.46 22.80 18.68
CA THR A 1206 7.72 24.00 19.48
C THR A 1206 9.23 24.21 19.58
N ILE A 1207 9.70 25.39 19.19
CA ILE A 1207 11.09 25.81 19.35
C ILE A 1207 11.15 26.87 20.44
N SER A 1208 11.96 26.63 21.46
CA SER A 1208 12.35 27.62 22.47
C SER A 1208 13.82 27.99 22.30
N GLY A 1209 14.20 29.21 22.70
CA GLY A 1209 15.58 29.69 22.58
C GLY A 1209 16.00 30.18 21.19
N PHE A 1210 15.07 30.28 20.23
CA PHE A 1210 15.36 30.79 18.89
C PHE A 1210 15.68 32.30 18.90
N THR A 1211 16.88 32.66 18.47
CA THR A 1211 17.35 34.04 18.36
C THR A 1211 17.19 34.54 16.93
N ALA A 1212 16.22 35.43 16.70
CA ALA A 1212 15.96 35.98 15.37
C ALA A 1212 17.18 36.77 14.81
N GLY A 1213 17.53 36.52 13.55
CA GLY A 1213 18.69 37.10 12.87
C GLY A 1213 20.02 36.36 13.09
N VAL A 1214 20.04 35.38 13.99
CA VAL A 1214 21.22 34.54 14.28
C VAL A 1214 20.94 33.09 13.88
N ASP A 1215 19.86 32.51 14.41
CA ASP A 1215 19.50 31.11 14.19
C ASP A 1215 18.81 30.90 12.84
N ARG A 1216 18.85 29.65 12.37
CA ARG A 1216 18.35 29.26 11.05
C ARG A 1216 17.25 28.20 11.15
N LEU A 1217 16.25 28.34 10.29
CA LEU A 1217 15.29 27.29 9.98
C LEU A 1217 15.71 26.68 8.64
N ILE A 1218 15.98 25.38 8.61
CA ILE A 1218 16.39 24.67 7.39
C ILE A 1218 15.19 23.88 6.87
N LEU A 1219 14.69 24.20 5.68
CA LEU A 1219 13.56 23.50 5.07
C LEU A 1219 14.02 22.54 3.98
N ASN A 1220 14.47 21.36 4.39
CA ASN A 1220 15.03 20.37 3.47
C ASN A 1220 13.94 19.72 2.60
N GLY A 1221 14.09 19.78 1.27
CA GLY A 1221 13.13 19.20 0.32
C GLY A 1221 11.88 20.04 0.05
N PHE A 1222 11.77 21.25 0.60
CA PHE A 1222 10.74 22.23 0.24
C PHE A 1222 11.24 23.08 -0.94
N SER A 1223 10.40 23.31 -1.95
CA SER A 1223 10.72 24.26 -3.03
C SER A 1223 10.68 25.71 -2.51
N GLY A 1224 11.35 26.62 -3.21
CA GLY A 1224 11.34 28.06 -2.86
C GLY A 1224 9.92 28.63 -2.72
N ALA A 1225 9.00 28.22 -3.61
CA ALA A 1225 7.59 28.62 -3.55
C ALA A 1225 6.86 28.07 -2.32
N GLN A 1226 7.19 26.86 -1.88
CA GLN A 1226 6.63 26.27 -0.65
C GLN A 1226 7.15 26.99 0.59
N ALA A 1227 8.45 27.29 0.65
CA ALA A 1227 9.03 28.08 1.74
C ALA A 1227 8.42 29.50 1.80
N ASP A 1228 8.19 30.13 0.65
CA ASP A 1228 7.51 31.44 0.57
C ASP A 1228 6.04 31.37 1.03
N ALA A 1229 5.32 30.32 0.65
CA ALA A 1229 3.95 30.09 1.10
C ALA A 1229 3.90 29.89 2.63
N SER A 1230 4.81 29.11 3.19
CA SER A 1230 4.92 28.92 4.64
C SER A 1230 5.30 30.21 5.37
N TYR A 1231 6.24 30.99 4.83
CA TYR A 1231 6.57 32.32 5.35
C TYR A 1231 5.34 33.24 5.40
N ALA A 1232 4.45 33.18 4.41
CA ALA A 1232 3.24 34.01 4.38
C ALA A 1232 2.20 33.67 5.46
N THR A 1233 2.30 32.52 6.14
CA THR A 1233 1.36 32.09 7.19
C THR A 1233 1.68 32.62 8.60
N GLN A 1234 2.75 33.41 8.73
CA GLN A 1234 3.22 33.89 10.04
C GLN A 1234 2.14 34.67 10.81
N SER A 1235 2.01 34.36 12.09
CA SER A 1235 1.17 35.09 13.04
C SER A 1235 1.84 35.12 14.42
N VAL A 1236 1.47 36.08 15.27
CA VAL A 1236 1.95 36.20 16.64
C VAL A 1236 0.76 36.13 17.60
N ASP A 1237 0.85 35.29 18.62
CA ASP A 1237 -0.22 35.12 19.61
C ASP A 1237 -0.20 36.21 20.70
N GLY A 1238 -1.20 36.19 21.60
CA GLY A 1238 -1.32 37.12 22.72
C GLY A 1238 -0.22 36.97 23.79
N ALA A 1239 0.60 35.92 23.73
CA ALA A 1239 1.75 35.68 24.60
C ALA A 1239 3.09 36.10 23.97
N GLY A 1240 3.09 36.57 22.71
CA GLY A 1240 4.28 37.00 21.99
C GLY A 1240 5.06 35.88 21.32
N ASN A 1241 4.44 34.71 21.08
CA ASN A 1241 5.03 33.60 20.33
C ASN A 1241 4.67 33.70 18.85
N MET A 1242 5.57 33.31 17.97
CA MET A 1242 5.33 33.27 16.52
C MET A 1242 4.88 31.88 16.08
N HIS A 1243 3.91 31.82 15.18
CA HIS A 1243 3.41 30.59 14.56
C HIS A 1243 3.49 30.68 13.05
N PHE A 1244 3.83 29.58 12.37
CA PHE A 1244 3.69 29.41 10.92
C PHE A 1244 3.50 27.94 10.57
N THR A 1245 2.99 27.69 9.36
CA THR A 1245 2.65 26.35 8.86
C THR A 1245 3.48 26.00 7.64
N LEU A 1246 4.13 24.84 7.66
CA LEU A 1246 4.81 24.27 6.50
C LEU A 1246 3.80 23.70 5.50
N THR A 1247 4.15 23.61 4.21
CA THR A 1247 3.20 23.14 3.18
C THR A 1247 2.79 21.67 3.30
N ASP A 1248 3.47 20.88 4.11
CA ASP A 1248 3.08 19.51 4.49
C ASP A 1248 2.15 19.46 5.71
N ASN A 1249 1.69 20.63 6.19
CA ASN A 1249 0.86 20.86 7.38
C ASN A 1249 1.59 20.74 8.72
N THR A 1250 2.92 20.72 8.74
CA THR A 1250 3.66 20.85 10.01
C THR A 1250 3.42 22.24 10.61
N GLN A 1251 3.00 22.30 11.87
CA GLN A 1251 2.76 23.55 12.60
C GLN A 1251 3.98 23.89 13.45
N ILE A 1252 4.61 25.05 13.23
CA ILE A 1252 5.79 25.48 13.99
C ILE A 1252 5.43 26.64 14.91
N THR A 1253 5.81 26.53 16.18
CA THR A 1253 5.71 27.61 17.17
C THR A 1253 7.10 28.01 17.66
N LEU A 1254 7.49 29.27 17.46
CA LEU A 1254 8.70 29.87 18.02
C LEU A 1254 8.35 30.68 19.27
N VAL A 1255 8.79 30.21 20.44
CA VAL A 1255 8.47 30.83 21.73
C VAL A 1255 9.27 32.13 21.92
N GLY A 1256 8.58 33.23 22.23
CA GLY A 1256 9.19 34.54 22.52
C GLY A 1256 9.78 35.29 21.30
N VAL A 1257 9.47 34.85 20.07
CA VAL A 1257 9.89 35.51 18.83
C VAL A 1257 8.72 36.31 18.27
N SER A 1258 8.86 37.63 18.14
CA SER A 1258 7.80 38.51 17.66
C SER A 1258 7.93 38.94 16.19
N ALA A 1259 9.07 38.66 15.56
CA ALA A 1259 9.32 38.95 14.14
C ALA A 1259 10.38 37.99 13.55
N LEU A 1260 10.18 37.58 12.29
CA LEU A 1260 11.06 36.66 11.57
C LEU A 1260 11.22 37.12 10.12
N SER A 1261 12.45 37.10 9.63
CA SER A 1261 12.80 37.53 8.28
C SER A 1261 12.85 36.33 7.32
N ARG A 1262 12.50 36.54 6.05
CA ARG A 1262 12.52 35.48 5.03
C ARG A 1262 13.90 34.86 4.83
N SER A 1263 14.96 35.62 5.10
CA SER A 1263 16.36 35.16 5.04
C SER A 1263 16.73 34.12 6.10
N GLN A 1264 15.87 33.88 7.10
CA GLN A 1264 16.10 32.85 8.12
C GLN A 1264 15.56 31.47 7.72
N PHE A 1265 14.81 31.39 6.62
CA PHE A 1265 14.41 30.14 5.97
C PHE A 1265 15.49 29.77 4.94
N GLY A 1266 16.33 28.81 5.31
CA GLY A 1266 17.45 28.29 4.51
C GLY A 1266 17.06 27.12 3.63
#